data_AF-A0A813E0A9-F1
#
_entry.id   AF-A0A813E0A9-F1
#
_cell.length_a   1.000
_cell.length_b   1.000
_cell.length_c   1.000
_cell.angle_alpha   90.00
_cell.angle_beta   90.00
_cell.angle_gamma   90.00
#
_symmetry.space_group_name_H-M   'P 1'
#
loop_
_entity.id
_entity.type
_entity.pdbx_description
1 polymer ?
#
loop_
_entity_poly.entity_id
_entity_poly.type
_entity_poly.pdbx_seq_one_letter_code
_entity_poly.pdbx_strand_id
1 'polypeptide(L)'
;MEAATTTAAKMETNSTSLVTVLSSAHGRQRRLERNIGKRDLQAAIKYGTREPGHPCPRTGERRWRYTFADVVYVTDEEGRKEITSWPAPGCGIDVEKVLITPEMRANHKEALGSIAKKANWTSHTVVVVDQSGSMRKTDVADGVMRADAVWAALALDFVGQQLRVGEAKAATDVFSLIGMRGHGEVLLHQRPVDWILYNDLIDLLRVSTPSGPGNYVPALDKAENLLMSNQCGSCALLLMFLSDGRPGDNVAGGSALTHWQAACCVKALASRFRRRLTVGAIAFGPPGEEFGTLQAIAEVSKEHGSDGHFIAAPLCAHALSKAFTSLSSTLSNTRTELTDVNGSRQRTVRDVPREPSGALDDEMLTESWFLYVRPITITRWGPQGWESEPLERKRVAMKKQVFGVGAERLVRKFRLVSEHGAFVGPKLVAKETQFIGDLSNEDLKAFHSIFCKTQTQAQMLATQFNDAVSSLPGTAWSAAQIQFLECSVYMVHDQNLGRIGLLVEKMLDPQRYKKWKSKNGSVESQADLEPAAMPRNTNFGSASSNNDNSNSNSNSSNSNNNNSSNNDDQDGDGSADLRPIDNNSNNNSNNKNSNAQFDLADVPQAFSHFTYRHSNRKMLVCDLQGALDSSKSPPVFELTDPVIHYSSVTGRAQVYGRRDKGRAGIIEFFSTHQCSELCRQLNRRFLPTSRGQPLYIYPSLSQSNNNNNFNNDF
;
A
#
# COMPACT_ATOMS: atom_id res chain seq x y z
N MET A 1 17.40 -24.22 23.80
CA MET A 1 17.29 -24.22 25.27
C MET A 1 15.89 -24.61 25.63
N GLU A 2 15.80 -25.43 26.68
CA GLU A 2 14.71 -26.32 27.04
C GLU A 2 13.34 -25.67 27.25
N ALA A 3 12.33 -26.52 27.14
CA ALA A 3 10.94 -26.30 27.48
C ALA A 3 10.77 -25.66 28.86
N ALA A 4 10.24 -24.44 28.88
CA ALA A 4 9.54 -23.89 30.04
C ALA A 4 8.05 -23.86 29.72
N THR A 5 7.44 -25.05 29.73
CA THR A 5 5.98 -25.21 29.72
C THR A 5 5.48 -24.77 31.09
N THR A 6 4.84 -23.60 31.13
CA THR A 6 4.32 -22.95 32.33
C THR A 6 3.39 -23.87 33.12
N THR A 7 3.90 -24.33 34.25
CA THR A 7 3.25 -25.13 35.28
C THR A 7 2.26 -24.26 36.07
N ALA A 8 1.09 -23.93 35.50
CA ALA A 8 0.06 -23.20 36.25
C ALA A 8 -1.37 -23.37 35.70
N ALA A 9 -1.86 -24.60 35.47
CA ALA A 9 -3.32 -24.85 35.34
C ALA A 9 -3.66 -26.35 35.29
N LYS A 10 -3.36 -27.10 36.37
CA LYS A 10 -3.89 -28.47 36.55
C LYS A 10 -4.03 -28.87 38.02
N MET A 11 -4.37 -27.92 38.87
CA MET A 11 -4.79 -28.20 40.26
C MET A 11 -6.33 -28.18 40.35
N GLU A 12 -6.88 -29.34 40.70
CA GLU A 12 -8.23 -29.63 41.20
C GLU A 12 -9.46 -29.31 40.31
N THR A 13 -9.68 -30.13 39.29
CA THR A 13 -10.87 -30.04 38.41
C THR A 13 -12.17 -30.67 38.96
N ASN A 14 -12.16 -31.34 40.12
CA ASN A 14 -13.34 -32.05 40.67
C ASN A 14 -14.07 -31.30 41.80
N SER A 15 -13.58 -30.13 42.24
CA SER A 15 -14.06 -29.47 43.47
C SER A 15 -14.98 -28.25 43.23
N THR A 16 -15.16 -27.79 41.98
CA THR A 16 -16.00 -26.63 41.62
C THR A 16 -17.45 -27.00 41.28
N SER A 17 -17.72 -28.25 40.92
CA SER A 17 -19.07 -28.77 40.63
C SER A 17 -19.99 -28.82 41.86
N LEU A 18 -19.44 -28.75 43.08
CA LEU A 18 -20.16 -28.73 44.35
C LEU A 18 -20.89 -27.40 44.62
N VAL A 19 -20.56 -26.32 43.91
CA VAL A 19 -21.23 -25.03 44.06
C VAL A 19 -22.49 -25.01 43.19
N THR A 20 -23.66 -25.16 43.83
CA THR A 20 -24.95 -25.11 43.14
C THR A 20 -25.33 -23.67 42.87
N VAL A 21 -25.13 -23.21 41.62
CA VAL A 21 -25.43 -21.83 41.20
C VAL A 21 -26.53 -21.83 40.14
N LEU A 22 -27.62 -21.14 40.45
CA LEU A 22 -28.71 -20.85 39.53
C LEU A 22 -28.38 -19.62 38.70
N SER A 23 -29.02 -19.48 37.54
CA SER A 23 -28.85 -18.29 36.70
C SER A 23 -30.21 -17.79 36.30
N SER A 24 -30.43 -16.50 36.52
CA SER A 24 -31.59 -15.81 35.96
C SER A 24 -31.62 -15.95 34.43
N ALA A 25 -32.79 -15.79 33.81
CA ALA A 25 -32.91 -15.77 32.36
C ALA A 25 -31.98 -14.73 31.74
N HIS A 26 -31.90 -13.54 32.35
CA HIS A 26 -30.99 -12.47 31.95
C HIS A 26 -29.51 -12.88 32.07
N GLY A 27 -29.09 -13.41 33.22
CA GLY A 27 -27.70 -13.82 33.44
C GLY A 27 -27.26 -14.94 32.49
N ARG A 28 -28.13 -15.93 32.26
CA ARG A 28 -27.89 -17.00 31.30
C ARG A 28 -27.72 -16.47 29.88
N GLN A 29 -28.61 -15.57 29.46
CA GLN A 29 -28.53 -14.92 28.16
C GLN A 29 -27.22 -14.13 28.01
N ARG A 30 -26.85 -13.33 29.03
CA ARG A 30 -25.60 -12.55 29.02
C ARG A 30 -24.36 -13.42 28.90
N ARG A 31 -24.31 -14.58 29.57
CA ARG A 31 -23.19 -15.52 29.43
C ARG A 31 -23.10 -16.11 28.02
N LEU A 32 -24.23 -16.53 27.45
CA LEU A 32 -24.26 -17.09 26.10
C LEU A 32 -23.84 -16.04 25.06
N GLU A 33 -24.36 -14.82 25.17
CA GLU A 33 -23.96 -13.68 24.32
C GLU A 33 -22.47 -13.34 24.45
N ARG A 34 -21.85 -13.67 25.60
CA ARG A 34 -20.48 -13.29 25.93
C ARG A 34 -19.47 -14.44 25.90
N ASN A 35 -19.91 -15.62 25.47
CA ASN A 35 -19.12 -16.86 25.50
C ASN A 35 -18.51 -17.21 26.87
N ILE A 36 -19.19 -16.86 27.97
CA ILE A 36 -18.72 -17.14 29.34
C ILE A 36 -19.27 -18.50 29.80
N GLY A 37 -18.40 -19.39 30.27
CA GLY A 37 -18.78 -20.71 30.75
C GLY A 37 -19.51 -20.66 32.09
N LYS A 38 -20.50 -21.55 32.30
CA LYS A 38 -21.13 -21.72 33.62
C LYS A 38 -20.14 -22.19 34.69
N ARG A 39 -19.09 -22.91 34.29
CA ARG A 39 -18.01 -23.37 35.19
C ARG A 39 -17.19 -22.20 35.72
N ASP A 40 -16.99 -21.16 34.91
CA ASP A 40 -16.22 -19.97 35.28
C ASP A 40 -16.95 -19.17 36.37
N LEU A 41 -18.28 -19.14 36.33
CA LEU A 41 -19.10 -18.60 37.43
C LEU A 41 -18.93 -19.39 38.74
N GLN A 42 -18.89 -20.72 38.67
CA GLN A 42 -18.69 -21.55 39.87
C GLN A 42 -17.29 -21.34 40.44
N ALA A 43 -16.27 -21.24 39.58
CA ALA A 43 -14.91 -20.90 39.98
C ALA A 43 -14.84 -19.49 40.58
N ALA A 44 -15.55 -18.51 40.01
CA ALA A 44 -15.59 -17.14 40.51
C ALA A 44 -16.21 -17.01 41.91
N ILE A 45 -17.28 -17.76 42.19
CA ILE A 45 -17.90 -17.77 43.53
C ILE A 45 -16.98 -18.42 44.56
N LYS A 46 -16.20 -19.43 44.15
CA LYS A 46 -15.33 -20.20 45.05
C LYS A 46 -13.96 -19.55 45.30
N TYR A 47 -13.37 -18.97 44.26
CA TYR A 47 -11.98 -18.50 44.27
C TYR A 47 -11.84 -17.03 43.88
N GLY A 48 -12.91 -16.38 43.41
CA GLY A 48 -12.88 -14.98 42.98
C GLY A 48 -12.93 -13.98 44.13
N THR A 49 -12.52 -12.75 43.84
CA THR A 49 -12.58 -11.63 44.77
C THR A 49 -14.03 -11.16 44.92
N ARG A 50 -14.57 -11.18 46.15
CA ARG A 50 -15.95 -10.80 46.46
C ARG A 50 -16.03 -9.36 47.00
N GLU A 51 -16.86 -8.55 46.37
CA GLU A 51 -17.12 -7.14 46.74
C GLU A 51 -18.63 -6.86 46.79
N PRO A 52 -19.09 -5.86 47.55
CA PRO A 52 -20.47 -5.39 47.48
C PRO A 52 -20.83 -4.92 46.07
N GLY A 53 -21.88 -5.48 45.48
CA GLY A 53 -22.41 -5.06 44.18
C GLY A 53 -23.48 -3.97 44.32
N HIS A 54 -23.82 -3.30 43.22
CA HIS A 54 -24.95 -2.37 43.22
C HIS A 54 -26.25 -3.09 43.58
N PRO A 55 -27.01 -2.59 44.57
CA PRO A 55 -28.27 -3.19 44.97
C PRO A 55 -29.28 -3.14 43.82
N CYS A 56 -30.30 -4.00 43.89
CA CYS A 56 -31.33 -4.04 42.86
C CYS A 56 -32.01 -2.68 42.71
N PRO A 57 -32.03 -2.06 41.51
CA PRO A 57 -32.65 -0.75 41.32
C PRO A 57 -34.16 -0.72 41.59
N ARG A 58 -34.83 -1.88 41.51
CA ARG A 58 -36.29 -2.01 41.74
C ARG A 58 -36.64 -2.44 43.17
N THR A 59 -35.86 -3.33 43.76
CA THR A 59 -36.19 -3.97 45.05
C THR A 59 -35.29 -3.53 46.20
N GLY A 60 -34.18 -2.83 45.92
CA GLY A 60 -33.19 -2.43 46.93
C GLY A 60 -32.35 -3.59 47.49
N GLU A 61 -32.63 -4.83 47.09
CA GLU A 61 -31.93 -6.03 47.58
C GLU A 61 -30.42 -5.96 47.33
N ARG A 62 -29.65 -6.41 48.32
CA ARG A 62 -28.19 -6.45 48.23
C ARG A 62 -27.75 -7.46 47.18
N ARG A 63 -26.61 -7.19 46.56
CA ARG A 63 -26.00 -8.04 45.53
C ARG A 63 -24.51 -8.16 45.80
N TRP A 64 -23.94 -9.28 45.37
CA TRP A 64 -22.49 -9.47 45.41
C TRP A 64 -21.91 -9.39 44.01
N ARG A 65 -20.72 -8.78 43.92
CA ARG A 65 -19.88 -8.76 42.73
C ARG A 65 -18.69 -9.67 42.98
N TYR A 66 -18.47 -10.63 42.09
CA TYR A 66 -17.32 -11.53 42.08
C TYR A 66 -16.46 -11.22 40.86
N THR A 67 -15.15 -11.12 41.02
CA THR A 67 -14.21 -10.97 39.90
C THR A 67 -13.24 -12.15 39.89
N PHE A 68 -13.12 -12.85 38.76
CA PHE A 68 -12.23 -14.00 38.60
C PHE A 68 -11.82 -14.16 37.14
N ALA A 69 -10.52 -14.34 36.88
CA ALA A 69 -9.94 -14.42 35.53
C ALA A 69 -10.44 -13.30 34.60
N ASP A 70 -10.42 -12.05 35.11
CA ASP A 70 -10.91 -10.85 34.42
C ASP A 70 -12.37 -10.90 33.96
N VAL A 71 -13.19 -11.78 34.55
CA VAL A 71 -14.64 -11.79 34.34
C VAL A 71 -15.35 -11.37 35.62
N VAL A 72 -16.29 -10.44 35.49
CA VAL A 72 -17.13 -9.94 36.57
C VAL A 72 -18.48 -10.65 36.55
N TYR A 73 -18.89 -11.18 37.70
CA TYR A 73 -20.18 -11.84 37.92
C TYR A 73 -20.94 -11.10 39.02
N VAL A 74 -22.24 -10.89 38.81
CA VAL A 74 -23.14 -10.31 39.82
C VAL A 74 -24.16 -11.34 40.23
N THR A 75 -24.28 -11.59 41.52
CA THR A 75 -25.26 -12.51 42.11
C THR A 75 -26.24 -11.79 43.02
N ASP A 76 -27.26 -12.51 43.45
CA ASP A 76 -28.13 -12.13 44.58
C ASP A 76 -27.36 -12.07 45.91
N GLU A 77 -28.06 -11.65 46.97
CA GLU A 77 -27.54 -11.52 48.34
C GLU A 77 -26.99 -12.84 48.90
N GLU A 78 -27.58 -13.97 48.51
CA GLU A 78 -27.16 -15.30 48.97
C GLU A 78 -25.96 -15.86 48.19
N GLY A 79 -25.55 -15.23 47.08
CA GLY A 79 -24.48 -15.74 46.21
C GLY A 79 -24.88 -16.99 45.41
N ARG A 80 -26.18 -17.29 45.30
CA ARG A 80 -26.71 -18.54 44.74
C ARG A 80 -27.30 -18.36 43.35
N LYS A 81 -27.69 -17.14 42.97
CA LYS A 81 -28.29 -16.85 41.67
C LYS A 81 -27.55 -15.75 40.94
N GLU A 82 -27.03 -16.08 39.77
CA GLU A 82 -26.45 -15.09 38.86
C GLU A 82 -27.54 -14.17 38.27
N ILE A 83 -27.29 -12.87 38.35
CA ILE A 83 -28.06 -11.81 37.75
C ILE A 83 -27.50 -11.43 36.39
N THR A 84 -26.18 -11.22 36.28
CA THR A 84 -25.49 -10.85 35.05
C THR A 84 -23.99 -11.11 35.19
N SER A 85 -23.27 -11.20 34.07
CA SER A 85 -21.82 -11.40 34.03
C SER A 85 -21.22 -10.79 32.77
N TRP A 86 -20.03 -10.19 32.87
CA TRP A 86 -19.33 -9.55 31.75
C TRP A 86 -17.81 -9.63 31.89
N PRO A 87 -17.05 -9.71 30.79
CA PRO A 87 -15.60 -9.57 30.85
C PRO A 87 -15.21 -8.14 31.22
N ALA A 88 -14.18 -8.01 32.06
CA ALA A 88 -13.47 -6.77 32.31
C ALA A 88 -12.66 -6.36 31.06
N PRO A 89 -12.32 -5.06 30.90
CA PRO A 89 -11.50 -4.61 29.79
C PRO A 89 -10.16 -5.36 29.73
N GLY A 90 -9.77 -5.81 28.54
CA GLY A 90 -8.54 -6.57 28.31
C GLY A 90 -8.63 -8.06 28.67
N CYS A 91 -9.79 -8.55 29.09
CA CYS A 91 -10.01 -9.96 29.37
C CYS A 91 -9.69 -10.83 28.14
N GLY A 92 -8.83 -11.83 28.31
CA GLY A 92 -8.39 -12.73 27.25
C GLY A 92 -7.21 -12.21 26.40
N ILE A 93 -6.66 -11.04 26.72
CA ILE A 93 -5.49 -10.47 26.05
C ILE A 93 -4.35 -10.30 27.06
N ASP A 94 -3.38 -11.21 27.01
CA ASP A 94 -2.17 -11.13 27.84
C ASP A 94 -1.08 -10.31 27.14
N VAL A 95 -1.18 -8.98 27.24
CA VAL A 95 -0.17 -8.07 26.69
C VAL A 95 0.42 -7.22 27.82
N GLU A 96 1.71 -7.42 28.04
CA GLU A 96 2.49 -6.66 28.99
C GLU A 96 2.94 -5.30 28.44
N LYS A 97 3.12 -4.36 29.37
CA LYS A 97 3.76 -3.07 29.06
C LYS A 97 5.26 -3.26 28.88
N VAL A 98 5.84 -2.48 27.99
CA VAL A 98 7.29 -2.42 27.83
C VAL A 98 7.89 -1.66 29.01
N LEU A 99 8.98 -2.20 29.58
CA LEU A 99 9.75 -1.50 30.60
C LEU A 99 10.42 -0.26 30.00
N ILE A 100 10.04 0.93 30.47
CA ILE A 100 10.58 2.19 29.96
C ILE A 100 11.94 2.48 30.62
N THR A 101 13.01 2.39 29.84
CA THR A 101 14.37 2.73 30.30
C THR A 101 14.55 4.25 30.41
N PRO A 102 15.55 4.74 31.17
CA PRO A 102 15.88 6.16 31.24
C PRO A 102 16.20 6.77 29.86
N GLU A 103 16.84 6.01 28.98
CA GLU A 103 17.15 6.41 27.60
C GLU A 103 15.87 6.63 26.79
N MET A 104 14.91 5.70 26.85
CA MET A 104 13.62 5.83 26.16
C MET A 104 12.86 7.07 26.62
N ARG A 105 12.95 7.42 27.91
CA ARG A 105 12.35 8.64 28.48
C ARG A 105 13.05 9.91 27.98
N ALA A 106 14.38 9.88 27.85
CA ALA A 106 15.14 10.99 27.27
C ALA A 106 14.76 11.21 25.80
N ASN A 107 14.72 10.13 25.00
CA ASN A 107 14.32 10.16 23.60
C ASN A 107 12.88 10.67 23.42
N HIS A 108 11.94 10.27 24.29
CA HIS A 108 10.58 10.81 24.29
C HIS A 108 10.56 12.32 24.54
N LYS A 109 11.37 12.82 25.48
CA LYS A 109 11.44 14.24 25.80
C LYS A 109 12.02 15.05 24.63
N GLU A 110 13.03 14.51 23.96
CA GLU A 110 13.58 15.11 22.74
C GLU A 110 12.54 15.12 21.61
N ALA A 111 11.84 14.01 21.40
CA ALA A 111 10.76 13.91 20.43
C ALA A 111 9.65 14.93 20.69
N LEU A 112 9.21 15.10 21.94
CA LEU A 112 8.26 16.15 22.34
C LEU A 112 8.76 17.56 21.97
N GLY A 113 10.06 17.84 22.16
CA GLY A 113 10.68 19.10 21.76
C GLY A 113 10.71 19.30 20.25
N SER A 114 10.96 18.23 19.49
CA SER A 114 10.97 18.26 18.03
C SER A 114 9.57 18.48 17.45
N ILE A 115 8.56 17.75 17.92
CA ILE A 115 7.17 17.87 17.44
C ILE A 115 6.48 19.15 17.92
N ALA A 116 7.01 19.86 18.93
CA ALA A 116 6.50 21.19 19.27
C ALA A 116 6.56 22.15 18.07
N LYS A 117 7.53 21.95 17.17
CA LYS A 117 7.61 22.65 15.88
C LYS A 117 6.87 21.84 14.82
N LYS A 118 5.66 22.27 14.46
CA LYS A 118 4.80 21.63 13.46
C LYS A 118 5.47 21.42 12.09
N ALA A 119 6.41 22.29 11.72
CA ALA A 119 7.19 22.17 10.48
C ALA A 119 8.11 20.93 10.44
N ASN A 120 8.42 20.32 11.59
CA ASN A 120 9.28 19.14 11.67
C ASN A 120 8.53 17.81 11.47
N TRP A 121 7.19 17.83 11.44
CA TRP A 121 6.40 16.61 11.41
C TRP A 121 6.53 15.90 10.07
N THR A 122 6.98 14.65 10.07
CA THR A 122 7.06 13.80 8.87
C THR A 122 5.75 13.14 8.54
N SER A 123 5.02 12.75 9.58
CA SER A 123 3.67 12.22 9.42
C SER A 123 2.78 12.60 10.59
N HIS A 124 1.48 12.63 10.34
CA HIS A 124 0.46 12.77 11.36
C HIS A 124 -0.61 11.71 11.13
N THR A 125 -0.68 10.75 12.03
CA THR A 125 -1.70 9.71 12.05
C THR A 125 -2.79 10.09 13.05
N VAL A 126 -4.02 10.22 12.57
CA VAL A 126 -5.22 10.42 13.38
C VAL A 126 -6.07 9.15 13.29
N VAL A 127 -6.25 8.48 14.41
CA VAL A 127 -7.06 7.26 14.51
C VAL A 127 -8.37 7.56 15.21
N VAL A 128 -9.48 7.21 14.58
CA VAL A 128 -10.82 7.24 15.16
C VAL A 128 -11.23 5.80 15.48
N VAL A 129 -11.34 5.51 16.77
CA VAL A 129 -11.71 4.18 17.29
C VAL A 129 -13.16 4.19 17.74
N ASP A 130 -13.97 3.30 17.18
CA ASP A 130 -15.32 3.06 17.64
C ASP A 130 -15.33 2.50 19.06
N GLN A 131 -16.01 3.22 19.96
CA GLN A 131 -16.23 2.82 21.34
C GLN A 131 -17.74 2.79 21.66
N SER A 132 -18.57 2.53 20.66
CA SER A 132 -20.01 2.37 20.82
C SER A 132 -20.37 1.05 21.52
N GLY A 133 -21.62 0.93 21.97
CA GLY A 133 -22.09 -0.27 22.67
C GLY A 133 -22.00 -1.57 21.86
N SER A 134 -22.01 -1.53 20.53
CA SER A 134 -21.87 -2.72 19.68
C SER A 134 -20.44 -3.30 19.69
N MET A 135 -19.45 -2.46 19.97
CA MET A 135 -18.05 -2.86 20.16
C MET A 135 -17.80 -3.66 21.45
N ARG A 136 -18.81 -3.84 22.31
CA ARG A 136 -18.76 -4.71 23.50
C ARG A 136 -18.98 -6.19 23.22
N LYS A 137 -19.35 -6.56 21.99
CA LYS A 137 -19.53 -7.97 21.63
C LYS A 137 -18.20 -8.71 21.78
N THR A 138 -18.27 -9.95 22.25
CA THR A 138 -17.13 -10.84 22.48
C THR A 138 -17.12 -11.97 21.46
N ASP A 139 -17.22 -11.58 20.19
CA ASP A 139 -17.32 -12.46 19.03
C ASP A 139 -16.05 -12.46 18.17
N VAL A 140 -14.99 -11.82 18.66
CA VAL A 140 -13.64 -12.03 18.17
C VAL A 140 -13.15 -13.40 18.65
N ALA A 141 -12.19 -13.99 17.93
CA ALA A 141 -11.52 -15.23 18.32
C ALA A 141 -11.19 -15.25 19.84
N ASP A 142 -11.36 -16.44 20.45
CA ASP A 142 -11.13 -16.69 21.88
C ASP A 142 -12.04 -15.91 22.85
N GLY A 143 -13.16 -15.36 22.37
CA GLY A 143 -14.14 -14.66 23.22
C GLY A 143 -13.70 -13.27 23.64
N VAL A 144 -12.75 -12.68 22.90
CA VAL A 144 -12.23 -11.33 23.14
C VAL A 144 -13.26 -10.27 22.71
N MET A 145 -13.33 -9.17 23.44
CA MET A 145 -14.17 -8.03 23.08
C MET A 145 -13.66 -7.34 21.81
N ARG A 146 -14.55 -6.91 20.90
CA ARG A 146 -14.16 -6.21 19.66
C ARG A 146 -13.27 -4.99 19.92
N ALA A 147 -13.65 -4.14 20.87
CA ALA A 147 -12.85 -2.96 21.23
C ALA A 147 -11.45 -3.33 21.76
N ASP A 148 -11.36 -4.38 22.59
CA ASP A 148 -10.09 -4.83 23.17
C ASP A 148 -9.16 -5.37 22.08
N ALA A 149 -9.70 -6.11 21.11
CA ALA A 149 -8.94 -6.55 19.94
C ALA A 149 -8.38 -5.36 19.12
N VAL A 150 -9.16 -4.28 18.97
CA VAL A 150 -8.71 -3.07 18.27
C VAL A 150 -7.59 -2.37 19.04
N TRP A 151 -7.71 -2.22 20.36
CA TRP A 151 -6.66 -1.61 21.18
C TRP A 151 -5.36 -2.42 21.14
N ALA A 152 -5.46 -3.75 21.29
CA ALA A 152 -4.31 -4.64 21.22
C ALA A 152 -3.63 -4.60 19.85
N ALA A 153 -4.40 -4.62 18.77
CA ALA A 153 -3.85 -4.55 17.42
C ALA A 153 -3.20 -3.18 17.12
N LEU A 154 -3.78 -2.06 17.61
CA LEU A 154 -3.14 -0.74 17.50
C LEU A 154 -1.79 -0.68 18.24
N ALA A 155 -1.71 -1.26 19.43
CA ALA A 155 -0.47 -1.29 20.20
C ALA A 155 0.57 -2.21 19.54
N LEU A 156 0.21 -3.46 19.24
CA LEU A 156 1.15 -4.50 18.78
C LEU A 156 1.52 -4.35 17.30
N ASP A 157 0.51 -4.27 16.43
CA ASP A 157 0.67 -4.37 14.98
C ASP A 157 0.91 -3.01 14.33
N PHE A 158 0.29 -1.93 14.84
CA PHE A 158 0.53 -0.59 14.28
C PHE A 158 1.76 0.07 14.91
N VAL A 159 1.73 0.38 16.21
CA VAL A 159 2.86 1.08 16.87
C VAL A 159 4.05 0.16 17.08
N GLY A 160 3.85 -1.00 17.68
CA GLY A 160 4.92 -1.93 18.06
C GLY A 160 5.71 -2.44 16.87
N GLN A 161 5.04 -2.80 15.77
CA GLN A 161 5.70 -3.25 14.54
C GLN A 161 6.53 -2.12 13.91
N GLN A 162 5.98 -0.91 13.78
CA GLN A 162 6.70 0.24 13.20
C GLN A 162 7.96 0.59 14.01
N LEU A 163 7.93 0.45 15.34
CA LEU A 163 9.09 0.67 16.21
C LEU A 163 10.14 -0.43 16.08
N ARG A 164 9.74 -1.70 15.97
CA ARG A 164 10.66 -2.84 15.83
C ARG A 164 11.36 -2.87 14.48
N VAL A 165 10.65 -2.51 13.40
CA VAL A 165 11.21 -2.46 12.04
C VAL A 165 12.03 -1.18 11.82
N GLY A 166 11.90 -0.18 12.71
CA GLY A 166 12.58 1.12 12.58
C GLY A 166 11.97 2.01 11.50
N GLU A 167 10.73 1.75 11.08
CA GLU A 167 10.00 2.56 10.09
C GLU A 167 9.50 3.88 10.68
N ALA A 168 9.13 3.86 11.97
CA ALA A 168 8.72 5.05 12.70
C ALA A 168 9.94 5.89 13.08
N LYS A 169 9.91 7.18 12.72
CA LYS A 169 10.84 8.18 13.23
C LYS A 169 10.21 8.82 14.45
N ALA A 170 10.47 8.25 15.63
CA ALA A 170 9.90 8.70 16.90
C ALA A 170 10.00 10.22 17.15
N ALA A 171 11.05 10.87 16.62
CA ALA A 171 11.26 12.31 16.74
C ALA A 171 10.36 13.20 15.87
N THR A 172 9.68 12.65 14.85
CA THR A 172 8.97 13.44 13.83
C THR A 172 7.60 12.88 13.43
N ASP A 173 7.31 11.61 13.71
CA ASP A 173 6.01 10.99 13.45
C ASP A 173 5.07 11.24 14.64
N VAL A 174 3.88 11.78 14.34
CA VAL A 174 2.90 12.21 15.34
C VAL A 174 1.65 11.35 15.26
N PHE A 175 1.13 10.96 16.41
CA PHE A 175 -0.07 10.16 16.58
C PHE A 175 -1.12 10.91 17.39
N SER A 176 -2.38 10.82 16.99
CA SER A 176 -3.51 11.32 17.75
C SER A 176 -4.66 10.33 17.67
N LEU A 177 -5.41 10.21 18.76
CA LEU A 177 -6.46 9.21 18.89
C LEU A 177 -7.75 9.84 19.39
N ILE A 178 -8.83 9.52 18.69
CA ILE A 178 -10.19 9.91 19.02
C ILE A 178 -10.97 8.64 19.36
N GLY A 179 -11.54 8.60 20.57
CA GLY A 179 -12.53 7.61 20.95
C GLY A 179 -13.92 8.09 20.54
N MET A 180 -14.62 7.32 19.72
CA MET A 180 -16.00 7.59 19.34
C MET A 180 -16.95 7.11 20.45
N ARG A 181 -17.08 7.94 21.49
CA ARG A 181 -18.04 7.81 22.60
C ARG A 181 -18.74 9.17 22.77
N GLY A 182 -20.08 9.20 22.73
CA GLY A 182 -20.96 10.39 22.86
C GLY A 182 -20.34 11.76 22.49
N HIS A 183 -20.52 12.38 21.33
CA HIS A 183 -19.76 13.59 20.86
C HIS A 183 -18.26 13.41 20.53
N GLY A 184 -17.67 12.25 20.82
CA GLY A 184 -16.26 11.95 20.51
C GLY A 184 -15.30 12.58 21.52
N GLU A 185 -14.21 11.90 21.86
CA GLU A 185 -13.24 12.35 22.86
C GLU A 185 -11.82 12.19 22.30
N VAL A 186 -10.98 13.22 22.42
CA VAL A 186 -9.56 13.10 22.05
C VAL A 186 -8.84 12.41 23.20
N LEU A 187 -8.59 11.11 23.07
CA LEU A 187 -7.95 10.30 24.12
C LEU A 187 -6.43 10.52 24.13
N LEU A 188 -5.82 10.72 22.97
CA LEU A 188 -4.39 11.02 22.84
C LEU A 188 -4.22 12.18 21.86
N HIS A 189 -3.55 13.25 22.31
CA HIS A 189 -3.33 14.45 21.50
C HIS A 189 -1.85 14.59 21.14
N GLN A 190 -1.55 14.48 19.84
CA GLN A 190 -0.23 14.79 19.25
C GLN A 190 0.96 14.17 20.00
N ARG A 191 0.93 12.85 20.18
CA ARG A 191 1.98 12.09 20.86
C ARG A 191 3.02 11.61 19.85
N PRO A 192 4.32 11.57 20.19
CA PRO A 192 5.31 10.94 19.33
C PRO A 192 5.06 9.42 19.24
N VAL A 193 5.38 8.82 18.10
CA VAL A 193 5.29 7.35 17.93
C VAL A 193 6.48 6.68 18.61
N ASP A 194 6.30 6.22 19.84
CA ASP A 194 7.32 5.54 20.64
C ASP A 194 6.74 4.49 21.61
N TRP A 195 7.61 3.88 22.41
CA TRP A 195 7.23 2.87 23.38
C TRP A 195 6.40 3.42 24.57
N ILE A 196 6.38 4.73 24.78
CA ILE A 196 5.50 5.35 25.77
C ILE A 196 4.09 5.42 25.19
N LEU A 197 3.94 5.82 23.92
CA LEU A 197 2.66 5.70 23.21
C LEU A 197 2.14 4.25 23.20
N TYR A 198 3.03 3.27 22.98
CA TYR A 198 2.67 1.85 23.08
C TYR A 198 2.05 1.52 24.44
N ASN A 199 2.68 1.94 25.55
CA ASN A 199 2.16 1.71 26.90
C ASN A 199 0.86 2.49 27.16
N ASP A 200 0.72 3.72 26.65
CA ASP A 200 -0.49 4.53 26.73
C ASP A 200 -1.68 3.78 26.06
N LEU A 201 -1.45 3.10 24.93
CA LEU A 201 -2.48 2.27 24.27
C LEU A 201 -2.84 1.01 25.08
N ILE A 202 -1.87 0.37 25.74
CA ILE A 202 -2.13 -0.76 26.65
C ILE A 202 -2.91 -0.30 27.90
N ASP A 203 -2.70 0.94 28.36
CA ASP A 203 -3.53 1.53 29.42
C ASP A 203 -4.97 1.74 28.96
N LEU A 204 -5.18 2.22 27.74
CA LEU A 204 -6.52 2.34 27.16
C LEU A 204 -7.22 0.97 27.02
N LEU A 205 -6.51 -0.08 26.64
CA LEU A 205 -7.03 -1.45 26.61
C LEU A 205 -7.58 -1.88 27.99
N ARG A 206 -6.89 -1.52 29.08
CA ARG A 206 -7.23 -1.95 30.45
C ARG A 206 -8.32 -1.09 31.11
N VAL A 207 -8.57 0.12 30.61
CA VAL A 207 -9.48 1.09 31.23
C VAL A 207 -10.72 1.37 30.37
N SER A 208 -10.62 1.27 29.05
CA SER A 208 -11.71 1.68 28.16
C SER A 208 -12.89 0.72 28.23
N THR A 209 -14.09 1.28 28.33
CA THR A 209 -15.35 0.53 28.30
C THR A 209 -16.26 1.14 27.23
N PRO A 210 -16.48 0.42 26.10
CA PRO A 210 -17.34 0.93 25.04
C PRO A 210 -18.77 1.15 25.54
N SER A 211 -19.36 2.30 25.22
CA SER A 211 -20.69 2.69 25.69
C SER A 211 -21.33 3.76 24.80
N GLY A 212 -22.66 3.79 24.78
CA GLY A 212 -23.43 4.78 24.01
C GLY A 212 -23.49 4.52 22.49
N PRO A 213 -24.08 5.45 21.72
CA PRO A 213 -24.15 5.39 20.26
C PRO A 213 -22.82 5.80 19.62
N GLY A 214 -22.51 5.23 18.44
CA GLY A 214 -21.37 5.63 17.63
C GLY A 214 -21.65 6.95 16.90
N ASN A 215 -20.88 8.00 17.19
CA ASN A 215 -21.08 9.33 16.60
C ASN A 215 -19.96 9.68 15.61
N TYR A 216 -20.22 9.49 14.33
CA TYR A 216 -19.23 9.66 13.26
C TYR A 216 -18.97 11.14 12.99
N VAL A 217 -20.02 11.96 12.87
CA VAL A 217 -19.88 13.37 12.49
C VAL A 217 -19.06 14.16 13.53
N PRO A 218 -19.32 14.07 14.84
CA PRO A 218 -18.51 14.75 15.85
C PRO A 218 -17.06 14.24 15.90
N ALA A 219 -16.84 12.94 15.66
CA ALA A 219 -15.49 12.37 15.62
C ALA A 219 -14.72 12.88 14.39
N LEU A 220 -15.38 13.01 13.24
CA LEU A 220 -14.82 13.58 12.01
C LEU A 220 -14.45 15.05 12.17
N ASP A 221 -15.30 15.85 12.81
CA ASP A 221 -15.00 17.27 13.09
C ASP A 221 -13.75 17.40 14.00
N LYS A 222 -13.61 16.55 15.01
CA LYS A 222 -12.39 16.50 15.83
C LYS A 222 -11.18 16.04 15.03
N ALA A 223 -11.35 15.05 14.14
CA ALA A 223 -10.28 14.57 13.28
C ALA A 223 -9.82 15.68 12.32
N GLU A 224 -10.76 16.44 11.75
CA GLU A 224 -10.47 17.62 10.94
C GLU A 224 -9.65 18.64 11.72
N ASN A 225 -10.09 19.02 12.92
CA ASN A 225 -9.35 19.96 13.77
C ASN A 225 -7.93 19.49 14.09
N LEU A 226 -7.72 18.19 14.33
CA LEU A 226 -6.40 17.62 14.55
C LEU A 226 -5.53 17.68 13.29
N LEU A 227 -6.03 17.25 12.14
CA LEU A 227 -5.27 17.28 10.88
C LEU A 227 -4.96 18.73 10.46
N MET A 228 -5.90 19.64 10.72
CA MET A 228 -5.78 21.07 10.48
C MET A 228 -4.79 21.76 11.41
N SER A 229 -4.40 21.12 12.51
CA SER A 229 -3.40 21.65 13.41
C SER A 229 -2.05 21.84 12.70
N ASN A 230 -1.74 21.01 11.70
CA ASN A 230 -0.53 21.13 10.90
C ASN A 230 -0.82 21.33 9.40
N GLN A 231 -0.80 22.59 8.96
CA GLN A 231 -1.02 22.96 7.57
C GLN A 231 0.26 22.92 6.71
N CYS A 232 1.41 22.55 7.29
CA CYS A 232 2.64 22.43 6.51
C CYS A 232 2.47 21.34 5.44
N GLY A 233 2.64 21.72 4.17
CA GLY A 233 2.44 20.87 2.99
C GLY A 233 3.38 19.67 2.84
N SER A 234 4.20 19.44 3.86
CA SER A 234 5.36 18.57 3.88
C SER A 234 5.17 17.33 4.78
N CYS A 235 4.09 17.31 5.56
CA CYS A 235 3.66 16.22 6.43
C CYS A 235 2.70 15.24 5.71
N ALA A 236 2.97 13.93 5.79
CA ALA A 236 2.05 12.90 5.31
C ALA A 236 0.94 12.66 6.34
N LEU A 237 -0.32 12.59 5.92
CA LEU A 237 -1.48 12.49 6.80
C LEU A 237 -2.15 11.12 6.63
N LEU A 238 -2.45 10.46 7.74
CA LEU A 238 -3.24 9.23 7.76
C LEU A 238 -4.45 9.42 8.67
N LEU A 239 -5.65 9.31 8.11
CA LEU A 239 -6.89 9.26 8.86
C LEU A 239 -7.42 7.83 8.84
N MET A 240 -7.50 7.19 10.00
CA MET A 240 -7.93 5.80 10.11
C MET A 240 -9.23 5.71 10.89
N PHE A 241 -10.25 5.09 10.31
CA PHE A 241 -11.53 4.78 10.95
C PHE A 241 -11.58 3.29 11.26
N LEU A 242 -11.74 2.97 12.55
CA LEU A 242 -11.91 1.60 13.04
C LEU A 242 -13.31 1.49 13.63
N SER A 243 -14.24 0.87 12.91
CA SER A 243 -15.63 0.73 13.36
C SER A 243 -16.29 -0.54 12.84
N ASP A 244 -17.33 -1.00 13.52
CA ASP A 244 -18.20 -2.06 13.04
C ASP A 244 -19.30 -1.57 12.07
N GLY A 245 -19.24 -0.31 11.63
CA GLY A 245 -20.03 0.22 10.50
C GLY A 245 -21.46 0.62 10.83
N ARG A 246 -21.84 0.68 12.10
CA ARG A 246 -23.19 1.04 12.54
C ARG A 246 -23.21 2.48 13.10
N PRO A 247 -23.39 3.52 12.27
CA PRO A 247 -23.53 4.88 12.78
C PRO A 247 -24.76 4.97 13.69
N GLY A 248 -24.52 5.32 14.95
CA GLY A 248 -25.56 5.55 15.96
C GLY A 248 -26.03 7.01 16.02
N ASP A 249 -25.53 7.85 15.12
CA ASP A 249 -25.94 9.25 14.97
C ASP A 249 -27.46 9.33 14.68
N ASN A 250 -28.26 9.63 15.69
CA ASN A 250 -29.68 9.93 15.53
C ASN A 250 -29.85 11.39 15.07
N VAL A 251 -29.52 11.68 13.81
CA VAL A 251 -29.89 12.96 13.19
C VAL A 251 -31.37 12.87 12.79
N ALA A 252 -32.14 13.92 13.07
CA ALA A 252 -33.54 14.03 12.65
C ALA A 252 -33.63 13.91 11.11
N GLY A 253 -33.89 12.69 10.61
CA GLY A 253 -33.87 12.36 9.18
C GLY A 253 -33.31 10.98 8.82
N GLY A 254 -32.78 10.21 9.78
CA GLY A 254 -32.43 8.79 9.59
C GLY A 254 -30.99 8.53 9.14
N SER A 255 -30.64 7.24 8.98
CA SER A 255 -29.26 6.78 8.70
C SER A 255 -28.70 7.33 7.39
N ALA A 256 -29.52 7.56 6.36
CA ALA A 256 -29.05 8.06 5.07
C ALA A 256 -28.42 9.48 5.15
N LEU A 257 -28.94 10.33 6.04
CA LEU A 257 -28.43 11.69 6.25
C LEU A 257 -27.06 11.69 6.94
N THR A 258 -26.80 10.74 7.84
CA THR A 258 -25.51 10.61 8.52
C THR A 258 -24.42 10.03 7.61
N HIS A 259 -24.79 9.13 6.69
CA HIS A 259 -23.90 8.68 5.61
C HIS A 259 -23.43 9.87 4.76
N TRP A 260 -24.37 10.69 4.31
CA TRP A 260 -24.07 11.86 3.48
C TRP A 260 -23.21 12.90 4.21
N GLN A 261 -23.51 13.19 5.47
CA GLN A 261 -22.74 14.16 6.28
C GLN A 261 -21.30 13.69 6.53
N ALA A 262 -21.11 12.43 6.93
CA ALA A 262 -19.77 11.86 7.11
C ALA A 262 -18.96 11.91 5.81
N ALA A 263 -19.58 11.54 4.68
CA ALA A 263 -18.99 11.66 3.35
C ALA A 263 -18.65 13.12 3.00
N CYS A 264 -19.50 14.10 3.33
CA CYS A 264 -19.24 15.51 3.08
C CYS A 264 -18.05 16.05 3.89
N CYS A 265 -17.91 15.67 5.16
CA CYS A 265 -16.75 16.05 5.97
C CYS A 265 -15.46 15.48 5.37
N VAL A 266 -15.46 14.20 5.00
CA VAL A 266 -14.30 13.55 4.38
C VAL A 266 -14.00 14.16 3.00
N LYS A 267 -15.01 14.51 2.21
CA LYS A 267 -14.85 15.26 0.97
C LYS A 267 -14.09 16.57 1.17
N ALA A 268 -14.42 17.34 2.20
CA ALA A 268 -13.73 18.59 2.50
C ALA A 268 -12.25 18.34 2.83
N LEU A 269 -11.97 17.34 3.67
CA LEU A 269 -10.61 16.92 4.02
C LEU A 269 -9.82 16.42 2.80
N ALA A 270 -10.42 15.55 1.98
CA ALA A 270 -9.80 14.98 0.81
C ALA A 270 -9.52 16.05 -0.26
N SER A 271 -10.48 16.96 -0.50
CA SER A 271 -10.30 18.08 -1.43
C SER A 271 -9.16 19.02 -1.01
N ARG A 272 -8.98 19.18 0.31
CA ARG A 272 -7.99 20.08 0.91
C ARG A 272 -6.59 19.46 0.97
N PHE A 273 -6.46 18.27 1.56
CA PHE A 273 -5.17 17.63 1.78
C PHE A 273 -4.73 16.75 0.61
N ARG A 274 -5.68 16.30 -0.22
CA ARG A 274 -5.44 15.56 -1.46
C ARG A 274 -4.50 14.38 -1.24
N ARG A 275 -3.46 14.25 -2.07
CA ARG A 275 -2.50 13.14 -2.06
C ARG A 275 -1.70 13.01 -0.76
N ARG A 276 -1.65 14.06 0.08
CA ARG A 276 -1.04 13.96 1.41
C ARG A 276 -1.89 13.16 2.38
N LEU A 277 -3.21 13.09 2.16
CA LEU A 277 -4.13 12.38 3.03
C LEU A 277 -4.40 10.99 2.48
N THR A 278 -4.11 10.01 3.33
CA THR A 278 -4.59 8.64 3.18
C THR A 278 -5.76 8.44 4.15
N VAL A 279 -6.89 7.93 3.67
CA VAL A 279 -8.07 7.60 4.47
C VAL A 279 -8.24 6.08 4.50
N GLY A 280 -8.06 5.46 5.65
CA GLY A 280 -8.27 4.04 5.86
C GLY A 280 -9.56 3.78 6.63
N ALA A 281 -10.59 3.26 5.96
CA ALA A 281 -11.85 2.85 6.57
C ALA A 281 -11.83 1.33 6.82
N ILE A 282 -11.56 0.93 8.05
CA ILE A 282 -11.48 -0.46 8.49
C ILE A 282 -12.80 -0.85 9.14
N ALA A 283 -13.52 -1.74 8.45
CA ALA A 283 -14.75 -2.34 8.92
C ALA A 283 -14.44 -3.59 9.75
N PHE A 284 -14.71 -3.56 11.06
CA PHE A 284 -14.45 -4.67 11.97
C PHE A 284 -15.75 -5.35 12.40
N GLY A 285 -16.19 -6.32 11.60
CA GLY A 285 -17.47 -6.98 11.78
C GLY A 285 -17.54 -8.34 11.06
N PRO A 286 -18.60 -9.13 11.30
CA PRO A 286 -18.83 -10.40 10.63
C PRO A 286 -18.96 -10.24 9.09
N PRO A 287 -18.58 -11.27 8.31
CA PRO A 287 -18.77 -11.26 6.87
C PRO A 287 -20.27 -11.21 6.53
N GLY A 288 -20.67 -10.26 5.68
CA GLY A 288 -22.06 -10.06 5.26
C GLY A 288 -22.81 -8.91 5.96
N GLU A 289 -22.17 -8.19 6.89
CA GLU A 289 -22.69 -6.90 7.36
C GLU A 289 -22.53 -5.80 6.30
N GLU A 290 -23.48 -4.86 6.28
CA GLU A 290 -23.47 -3.73 5.35
C GLU A 290 -22.63 -2.58 5.94
N PHE A 291 -21.49 -2.27 5.31
CA PHE A 291 -20.56 -1.23 5.75
C PHE A 291 -20.64 0.04 4.89
N GLY A 292 -21.84 0.39 4.42
CA GLY A 292 -22.06 1.42 3.40
C GLY A 292 -21.44 2.78 3.73
N THR A 293 -21.47 3.22 5.00
CA THR A 293 -20.83 4.48 5.42
C THR A 293 -19.31 4.44 5.23
N LEU A 294 -18.65 3.35 5.63
CA LEU A 294 -17.19 3.21 5.52
C LEU A 294 -16.73 3.06 4.07
N GLN A 295 -17.53 2.39 3.24
CA GLN A 295 -17.30 2.31 1.79
C GLN A 295 -17.39 3.70 1.14
N ALA A 296 -18.46 4.44 1.44
CA ALA A 296 -18.66 5.79 0.93
C ALA A 296 -17.51 6.74 1.35
N ILE A 297 -17.03 6.66 2.60
CA ILE A 297 -15.87 7.44 3.07
C ILE A 297 -14.64 7.16 2.22
N ALA A 298 -14.35 5.88 1.91
CA ALA A 298 -13.20 5.51 1.10
C ALA A 298 -13.35 5.94 -0.37
N GLU A 299 -14.53 5.77 -0.96
CA GLU A 299 -14.83 6.15 -2.34
C GLU A 299 -14.75 7.65 -2.54
N VAL A 300 -15.42 8.43 -1.69
CA VAL A 300 -15.41 9.90 -1.74
C VAL A 300 -14.00 10.45 -1.57
N SER A 301 -13.17 9.82 -0.74
CA SER A 301 -11.75 10.18 -0.60
C SER A 301 -10.99 10.03 -1.92
N LYS A 302 -11.20 8.90 -2.64
CA LYS A 302 -10.57 8.65 -3.95
C LYS A 302 -11.01 9.66 -4.99
N GLU A 303 -12.32 9.91 -5.09
CA GLU A 303 -12.89 10.86 -6.04
C GLU A 303 -12.35 12.28 -5.87
N HIS A 304 -12.08 12.68 -4.61
CA HIS A 304 -11.61 14.02 -4.28
C HIS A 304 -10.08 14.11 -4.13
N GLY A 305 -9.36 13.09 -4.59
CA GLY A 305 -7.93 13.14 -4.85
C GLY A 305 -7.01 12.73 -3.70
N SER A 306 -7.55 12.08 -2.68
CA SER A 306 -6.83 11.41 -1.59
C SER A 306 -6.80 9.90 -1.81
N ASP A 307 -5.86 9.20 -1.16
CA ASP A 307 -5.82 7.73 -1.22
C ASP A 307 -6.83 7.16 -0.23
N GLY A 308 -7.95 6.62 -0.73
CA GLY A 308 -8.98 5.98 0.08
C GLY A 308 -8.86 4.46 0.09
N HIS A 309 -8.97 3.82 1.25
CA HIS A 309 -8.93 2.37 1.39
C HIS A 309 -10.09 1.88 2.25
N PHE A 310 -10.99 1.09 1.67
CA PHE A 310 -11.96 0.32 2.43
C PHE A 310 -11.40 -1.08 2.68
N ILE A 311 -11.36 -1.50 3.94
CA ILE A 311 -10.82 -2.80 4.35
C ILE A 311 -11.85 -3.50 5.23
N ALA A 312 -12.47 -4.55 4.70
CA ALA A 312 -13.30 -5.44 5.49
C ALA A 312 -12.40 -6.39 6.29
N ALA A 313 -12.29 -6.13 7.60
CA ALA A 313 -11.58 -6.97 8.54
C ALA A 313 -12.60 -7.93 9.21
N PRO A 314 -12.61 -9.23 8.85
CA PRO A 314 -13.34 -10.20 9.65
C PRO A 314 -12.87 -10.16 11.11
N LEU A 315 -13.69 -10.65 12.04
CA LEU A 315 -13.48 -10.64 13.49
C LEU A 315 -12.28 -11.49 13.97
N CYS A 316 -11.08 -11.21 13.45
CA CYS A 316 -9.83 -11.85 13.80
C CYS A 316 -8.68 -10.83 13.82
N ALA A 317 -7.74 -11.01 14.73
CA ALA A 317 -6.58 -10.11 14.88
C ALA A 317 -5.72 -10.05 13.60
N HIS A 318 -5.58 -11.18 12.89
CA HIS A 318 -4.81 -11.26 11.65
C HIS A 318 -5.33 -10.31 10.56
N ALA A 319 -6.65 -10.10 10.49
CA ALA A 319 -7.23 -9.19 9.52
C ALA A 319 -6.91 -7.72 9.83
N LEU A 320 -6.92 -7.34 11.11
CA LEU A 320 -6.52 -6.00 11.56
C LEU A 320 -5.02 -5.76 11.27
N SER A 321 -4.16 -6.73 11.58
CA SER A 321 -2.71 -6.64 11.32
C SER A 321 -2.40 -6.42 9.83
N LYS A 322 -3.10 -7.16 8.94
CA LYS A 322 -3.01 -6.94 7.48
C LYS A 322 -3.47 -5.53 7.07
N ALA A 323 -4.57 -5.05 7.65
CA ALA A 323 -5.09 -3.72 7.36
C ALA A 323 -4.08 -2.62 7.75
N PHE A 324 -3.49 -2.73 8.94
CA PHE A 324 -2.48 -1.79 9.43
C PHE A 324 -1.19 -1.83 8.64
N THR A 325 -0.72 -3.02 8.23
CA THR A 325 0.47 -3.15 7.37
C THR A 325 0.25 -2.45 6.03
N SER A 326 -0.92 -2.63 5.42
CA SER A 326 -1.29 -1.97 4.16
C SER A 326 -1.31 -0.44 4.29
N LEU A 327 -1.97 0.09 5.32
CA LEU A 327 -2.06 1.55 5.54
C LEU A 327 -0.70 2.16 5.92
N SER A 328 0.10 1.47 6.73
CA SER A 328 1.45 1.91 7.11
C SER A 328 2.37 1.98 5.89
N SER A 329 2.28 0.99 5.00
CA SER A 329 3.04 1.00 3.74
C SER A 329 2.65 2.18 2.83
N THR A 330 1.36 2.49 2.77
CA THR A 330 0.84 3.63 2.00
C THR A 330 1.33 4.95 2.58
N LEU A 331 1.25 5.13 3.90
CA LEU A 331 1.77 6.31 4.60
C LEU A 331 3.29 6.47 4.38
N SER A 332 4.05 5.38 4.46
CA SER A 332 5.50 5.39 4.20
C SER A 332 5.83 5.80 2.77
N ASN A 333 5.04 5.38 1.79
CA ASN A 333 5.19 5.82 0.40
C ASN A 333 4.90 7.33 0.27
N THR A 334 3.78 7.82 0.81
CA THR A 334 3.45 9.26 0.81
C THR A 334 4.53 10.10 1.50
N ARG A 335 5.05 9.64 2.64
CA ARG A 335 6.15 10.30 3.36
C ARG A 335 7.43 10.37 2.51
N THR A 336 7.75 9.29 1.81
CA THR A 336 8.92 9.22 0.93
C THR A 336 8.76 10.15 -0.27
N GLU A 337 7.56 10.21 -0.86
CA GLU A 337 7.24 11.17 -1.94
C GLU A 337 7.48 12.62 -1.49
N LEU A 338 7.15 12.96 -0.25
CA LEU A 338 7.26 14.31 0.30
C LEU A 338 8.68 14.70 0.77
N THR A 339 9.67 13.80 0.80
CA THR A 339 11.03 14.10 1.30
C THR A 339 12.00 14.42 0.14
N ASP A 340 12.90 15.39 0.30
CA ASP A 340 13.91 15.76 -0.71
C ASP A 340 15.04 14.72 -0.86
N VAL A 341 15.68 14.66 -2.04
CA VAL A 341 16.77 13.70 -2.40
C VAL A 341 18.13 14.18 -1.90
N ASN A 342 18.36 15.50 -1.92
CA ASN A 342 19.65 16.09 -1.57
C ASN A 342 19.71 16.61 -0.12
N GLY A 343 18.63 16.45 0.66
CA GLY A 343 18.57 16.82 2.06
C GLY A 343 17.32 16.29 2.76
N SER A 344 17.34 16.23 4.09
CA SER A 344 16.19 15.80 4.91
C SER A 344 15.03 16.81 4.95
N ARG A 345 14.96 17.72 3.98
CA ARG A 345 13.94 18.78 3.91
C ARG A 345 12.68 18.21 3.27
N GLN A 346 11.54 18.42 3.92
CA GLN A 346 10.26 18.02 3.35
C GLN A 346 9.75 19.07 2.36
N ARG A 347 9.13 18.63 1.28
CA ARG A 347 8.69 19.45 0.14
C ARG A 347 7.19 19.74 0.22
N THR A 348 6.79 20.93 -0.23
CA THR A 348 5.38 21.35 -0.24
C THR A 348 4.76 21.11 -1.62
N VAL A 349 3.60 20.45 -1.66
CA VAL A 349 2.83 20.18 -2.89
C VAL A 349 2.03 21.41 -3.31
N ARG A 350 1.93 21.65 -4.63
CA ARG A 350 1.11 22.72 -5.23
C ARG A 350 -0.37 22.37 -5.19
N ASP A 351 -1.19 23.35 -4.84
CA ASP A 351 -2.64 23.27 -5.00
C ASP A 351 -3.01 23.72 -6.42
N VAL A 352 -3.45 22.77 -7.26
CA VAL A 352 -3.81 23.03 -8.67
C VAL A 352 -5.19 22.45 -8.99
N PRO A 353 -6.09 23.19 -9.66
CA PRO A 353 -7.42 22.68 -10.01
C PRO A 353 -7.34 21.47 -10.98
N ARG A 354 -8.18 20.46 -10.75
CA ARG A 354 -8.27 19.25 -11.59
C ARG A 354 -9.45 19.30 -12.56
N GLU A 355 -9.34 18.58 -13.67
CA GLU A 355 -10.47 18.34 -14.57
C GLU A 355 -11.48 17.40 -13.91
N PRO A 356 -12.80 17.63 -14.09
CA PRO A 356 -13.81 16.69 -13.61
C PRO A 356 -13.76 15.37 -14.39
N SER A 357 -14.05 14.26 -13.70
CA SER A 357 -14.11 12.92 -14.29
C SER A 357 -15.09 12.88 -15.45
N GLY A 358 -14.63 12.49 -16.65
CA GLY A 358 -15.46 12.42 -17.86
C GLY A 358 -15.60 13.75 -18.63
N ALA A 359 -14.78 14.76 -18.32
CA ALA A 359 -14.72 15.98 -19.12
C ALA A 359 -14.46 15.67 -20.61
N LEU A 360 -15.32 16.20 -21.49
CA LEU A 360 -15.13 16.10 -22.93
C LEU A 360 -13.82 16.80 -23.33
N ASP A 361 -13.15 16.24 -24.34
CA ASP A 361 -11.95 16.88 -24.88
C ASP A 361 -12.33 18.13 -25.67
N ASP A 362 -11.62 19.22 -25.43
CA ASP A 362 -11.80 20.43 -26.24
C ASP A 362 -11.31 20.18 -27.67
N GLU A 363 -12.15 20.51 -28.63
CA GLU A 363 -11.79 20.46 -30.06
C GLU A 363 -10.99 21.69 -30.49
N MET A 364 -11.10 22.79 -29.74
CA MET A 364 -10.51 24.11 -30.07
C MET A 364 -9.90 24.77 -28.84
N LEU A 365 -9.03 25.76 -29.06
CA LEU A 365 -8.47 26.55 -27.97
C LEU A 365 -9.56 27.39 -27.29
N THR A 366 -9.65 27.30 -25.96
CA THR A 366 -10.55 28.10 -25.12
C THR A 366 -9.76 28.85 -24.04
N GLU A 367 -10.42 29.73 -23.28
CA GLU A 367 -9.79 30.47 -22.16
C GLU A 367 -9.26 29.57 -21.03
N SER A 368 -9.65 28.28 -21.04
CA SER A 368 -9.19 27.26 -20.09
C SER A 368 -7.77 26.72 -20.39
N TRP A 369 -7.11 27.24 -21.42
CA TRP A 369 -5.75 26.89 -21.82
C TRP A 369 -4.77 28.05 -21.59
N PHE A 370 -3.56 27.73 -21.16
CA PHE A 370 -2.41 28.61 -21.28
C PHE A 370 -1.87 28.52 -22.70
N LEU A 371 -1.72 29.64 -23.39
CA LEU A 371 -1.16 29.72 -24.74
C LEU A 371 0.25 30.33 -24.68
N TYR A 372 1.23 29.58 -25.15
CA TYR A 372 2.61 30.03 -25.25
C TYR A 372 2.97 30.35 -26.71
N VAL A 373 3.27 31.63 -26.95
CA VAL A 373 3.51 32.19 -28.30
C VAL A 373 4.95 32.67 -28.54
N ARG A 374 5.76 32.77 -27.47
CA ARG A 374 7.19 33.14 -27.58
C ARG A 374 7.99 31.99 -28.22
N PRO A 375 9.19 32.24 -28.77
CA PRO A 375 10.04 31.19 -29.32
C PRO A 375 10.24 30.05 -28.33
N ILE A 376 9.97 28.83 -28.77
CA ILE A 376 10.02 27.61 -27.96
C ILE A 376 11.22 26.79 -28.42
N THR A 377 12.01 26.32 -27.47
CA THR A 377 13.10 25.38 -27.73
C THR A 377 12.67 24.00 -27.23
N ILE A 378 12.72 23.00 -28.11
CA ILE A 378 12.52 21.61 -27.73
C ILE A 378 13.88 21.01 -27.41
N THR A 379 13.99 20.35 -26.27
CA THR A 379 15.21 19.67 -25.84
C THR A 379 14.95 18.18 -25.69
N ARG A 380 15.77 17.32 -26.30
CA ARG A 380 15.69 15.86 -26.19
C ARG A 380 16.94 15.30 -25.53
N TRP A 381 16.80 14.17 -24.84
CA TRP A 381 17.93 13.49 -24.23
C TRP A 381 18.48 12.43 -25.19
N GLY A 382 19.64 12.71 -25.78
CA GLY A 382 20.38 11.85 -26.68
C GLY A 382 21.58 11.16 -26.02
N PRO A 383 22.36 10.38 -26.78
CA PRO A 383 23.54 9.65 -26.28
C PRO A 383 24.62 10.54 -25.67
N GLN A 384 24.76 11.77 -26.18
CA GLN A 384 25.74 12.77 -25.72
C GLN A 384 25.16 13.78 -24.72
N GLY A 385 23.90 13.59 -24.28
CA GLY A 385 23.20 14.49 -23.36
C GLY A 385 22.08 15.30 -24.03
N TRP A 386 21.93 16.56 -23.66
CA TRP A 386 20.82 17.40 -24.14
C TRP A 386 21.05 17.94 -25.55
N GLU A 387 20.17 17.58 -26.48
CA GLU A 387 20.11 18.10 -27.84
C GLU A 387 18.93 19.07 -27.96
N SER A 388 19.14 20.27 -28.52
CA SER A 388 18.11 21.32 -28.56
C SER A 388 17.83 21.77 -29.99
N GLU A 389 16.56 21.95 -30.32
CA GLU A 389 16.10 22.48 -31.61
C GLU A 389 15.01 23.54 -31.41
N PRO A 390 14.93 24.57 -32.27
CA PRO A 390 13.82 25.51 -32.25
C PRO A 390 12.54 24.85 -32.78
N LEU A 391 11.40 25.12 -32.14
CA LEU A 391 10.10 24.73 -32.67
C LEU A 391 9.69 25.68 -33.80
N GLU A 392 9.74 25.21 -35.05
CA GLU A 392 9.42 26.03 -36.21
C GLU A 392 7.91 26.35 -36.31
N ARG A 393 7.58 27.65 -36.32
CA ARG A 393 6.26 28.24 -36.68
C ARG A 393 5.03 27.68 -35.95
N LYS A 394 5.20 26.93 -34.86
CA LYS A 394 4.10 26.34 -34.07
C LYS A 394 4.04 26.96 -32.68
N ARG A 395 2.82 27.23 -32.21
CA ARG A 395 2.53 27.64 -30.83
C ARG A 395 2.19 26.40 -30.01
N VAL A 396 2.24 26.48 -28.69
CA VAL A 396 1.80 25.37 -27.83
C VAL A 396 0.80 25.85 -26.79
N ALA A 397 -0.14 24.98 -26.47
CA ALA A 397 -1.14 25.21 -25.45
C ALA A 397 -1.08 24.11 -24.39
N MET A 398 -1.20 24.52 -23.13
CA MET A 398 -1.27 23.64 -21.97
C MET A 398 -2.53 23.93 -21.17
N LYS A 399 -3.30 22.91 -20.82
CA LYS A 399 -4.54 23.10 -20.07
C LYS A 399 -4.26 23.64 -18.66
N LYS A 400 -5.09 24.59 -18.20
CA LYS A 400 -5.01 25.17 -16.85
C LYS A 400 -5.41 24.18 -15.74
N GLN A 401 -6.17 23.16 -16.08
CA GLN A 401 -6.55 22.08 -15.17
C GLN A 401 -5.63 20.86 -15.36
N VAL A 402 -5.44 20.13 -14.29
CA VAL A 402 -4.66 18.88 -14.26
C VAL A 402 -5.62 17.70 -14.43
N PHE A 403 -5.32 16.80 -15.36
CA PHE A 403 -6.17 15.62 -15.59
C PHE A 403 -5.55 14.33 -15.01
N GLY A 404 -4.24 14.32 -14.74
CA GLY A 404 -3.54 13.22 -14.09
C GLY A 404 -2.51 13.70 -13.09
N VAL A 405 -2.26 12.94 -12.02
CA VAL A 405 -1.25 13.27 -11.01
C VAL A 405 -0.44 12.02 -10.71
N GLY A 406 0.87 12.10 -10.91
CA GLY A 406 1.84 11.08 -10.50
C GLY A 406 2.49 11.42 -9.15
N ALA A 407 3.34 10.52 -8.68
CA ALA A 407 4.05 10.64 -7.40
C ALA A 407 4.95 11.89 -7.27
N GLU A 408 5.41 12.46 -8.38
CA GLU A 408 6.27 13.65 -8.41
C GLU A 408 5.76 14.76 -9.34
N ARG A 409 4.84 14.42 -10.26
CA ARG A 409 4.52 15.27 -11.41
C ARG A 409 3.02 15.44 -11.60
N LEU A 410 2.61 16.66 -11.91
CA LEU A 410 1.26 16.96 -12.40
C LEU A 410 1.23 16.74 -13.92
N VAL A 411 0.14 16.19 -14.43
CA VAL A 411 -0.05 15.88 -15.85
C VAL A 411 -1.22 16.71 -16.40
N ARG A 412 -0.92 17.51 -17.41
CA ARG A 412 -1.87 18.40 -18.08
C ARG A 412 -2.00 18.02 -19.54
N LYS A 413 -3.17 18.26 -20.14
CA LYS A 413 -3.34 18.13 -21.58
C LYS A 413 -2.48 19.18 -22.29
N PHE A 414 -1.83 18.78 -23.37
CA PHE A 414 -0.91 19.63 -24.14
C PHE A 414 -1.19 19.46 -25.63
N ARG A 415 -1.20 20.57 -26.38
CA ARG A 415 -1.45 20.57 -27.82
C ARG A 415 -0.52 21.53 -28.54
N LEU A 416 -0.09 21.14 -29.74
CA LEU A 416 0.48 22.10 -30.69
C LEU A 416 -0.68 22.87 -31.32
N VAL A 417 -0.47 24.16 -31.57
CA VAL A 417 -1.49 25.09 -32.08
C VAL A 417 -0.97 25.76 -33.34
N SER A 418 -1.80 25.81 -34.37
CA SER A 418 -1.53 26.57 -35.60
C SER A 418 -1.58 28.09 -35.34
N GLU A 419 -1.14 28.88 -36.31
CA GLU A 419 -1.24 30.34 -36.22
C GLU A 419 -2.69 30.84 -36.07
N HIS A 420 -3.66 30.06 -36.60
CA HIS A 420 -5.09 30.33 -36.54
C HIS A 420 -5.80 29.76 -35.29
N GLY A 421 -5.07 29.20 -34.33
CA GLY A 421 -5.65 28.71 -33.07
C GLY A 421 -6.22 27.28 -33.12
N ALA A 422 -6.11 26.57 -34.25
CA ALA A 422 -6.53 25.18 -34.37
C ALA A 422 -5.48 24.23 -33.79
N PHE A 423 -5.92 23.13 -33.17
CA PHE A 423 -4.98 22.12 -32.68
C PHE A 423 -4.38 21.29 -33.82
N VAL A 424 -3.07 21.05 -33.75
CA VAL A 424 -2.30 20.35 -34.80
C VAL A 424 -1.61 19.14 -34.21
N GLY A 425 -1.62 18.03 -34.96
CA GLY A 425 -0.91 16.81 -34.60
C GLY A 425 -1.60 16.02 -33.46
N PRO A 426 -0.87 15.05 -32.88
CA PRO A 426 -1.42 14.16 -31.87
C PRO A 426 -1.76 14.89 -30.57
N LYS A 427 -2.62 14.28 -29.75
CA LYS A 427 -2.83 14.71 -28.36
C LYS A 427 -1.56 14.40 -27.56
N LEU A 428 -1.08 15.38 -26.79
CA LEU A 428 0.12 15.27 -25.97
C LEU A 428 -0.24 15.55 -24.51
N VAL A 429 0.68 15.22 -23.62
CA VAL A 429 0.59 15.58 -22.20
C VAL A 429 1.84 16.34 -21.80
N ALA A 430 1.67 17.35 -20.96
CA ALA A 430 2.77 18.07 -20.32
C ALA A 430 2.84 17.67 -18.84
N LYS A 431 4.05 17.35 -18.38
CA LYS A 431 4.37 16.99 -17.01
C LYS A 431 5.23 18.07 -16.37
N GLU A 432 4.80 18.55 -15.21
CA GLU A 432 5.52 19.53 -14.39
C GLU A 432 5.72 19.01 -12.97
N THR A 433 6.70 19.54 -12.23
CA THR A 433 6.88 19.18 -10.80
C THR A 433 5.66 19.59 -9.99
N GLN A 434 5.22 18.72 -9.08
CA GLN A 434 4.16 19.05 -8.13
C GLN A 434 4.65 19.89 -6.95
N PHE A 435 5.96 20.09 -6.77
CA PHE A 435 6.51 20.72 -5.57
C PHE A 435 6.82 22.21 -5.79
N ILE A 436 6.54 23.03 -4.77
CA ILE A 436 6.78 24.49 -4.79
C ILE A 436 8.28 24.79 -4.71
N GLY A 437 9.03 24.05 -3.90
CA GLY A 437 10.46 24.32 -3.62
C GLY A 437 11.41 23.97 -4.77
N ASP A 438 10.96 23.21 -5.77
CA ASP A 438 11.76 22.88 -6.96
C ASP A 438 11.74 24.00 -8.02
N LEU A 439 11.01 25.10 -7.77
CA LEU A 439 10.84 26.25 -8.68
C LEU A 439 11.91 27.34 -8.53
N SER A 440 13.00 27.14 -7.78
CA SER A 440 14.06 28.16 -7.75
C SER A 440 14.52 28.44 -9.18
N ASN A 441 14.57 29.74 -9.57
CA ASN A 441 14.78 30.43 -10.87
C ASN A 441 15.41 29.71 -12.08
N GLU A 442 15.99 28.55 -11.91
CA GLU A 442 16.46 27.61 -12.90
C GLU A 442 15.49 26.43 -13.04
N ASP A 443 14.25 26.67 -13.50
CA ASP A 443 13.37 25.60 -14.01
C ASP A 443 13.89 25.13 -15.40
N LEU A 444 15.15 24.72 -15.34
CA LEU A 444 16.00 24.19 -16.37
C LEU A 444 15.64 22.71 -16.50
N LYS A 445 15.69 22.22 -17.74
CA LYS A 445 15.71 20.81 -18.16
C LYS A 445 16.35 19.81 -17.16
N ALA A 446 17.26 20.24 -16.29
CA ALA A 446 17.86 19.48 -15.20
C ALA A 446 16.88 18.63 -14.37
N PHE A 447 15.73 19.17 -13.93
CA PHE A 447 14.75 18.36 -13.15
C PHE A 447 14.23 17.16 -13.95
N HIS A 448 13.99 17.35 -15.24
CA HIS A 448 13.48 16.31 -16.13
C HIS A 448 14.58 15.37 -16.65
N SER A 449 15.87 15.69 -16.43
CA SER A 449 16.99 14.92 -16.96
C SER A 449 16.98 13.46 -16.52
N ILE A 450 16.70 13.21 -15.23
CA ILE A 450 16.64 11.86 -14.69
C ILE A 450 15.51 11.08 -15.37
N PHE A 451 14.33 11.70 -15.51
CA PHE A 451 13.20 11.07 -16.19
C PHE A 451 13.56 10.72 -17.65
N CYS A 452 14.06 11.69 -18.41
CA CYS A 452 14.43 11.47 -19.80
C CYS A 452 15.51 10.39 -19.94
N LYS A 453 16.54 10.43 -19.10
CA LYS A 453 17.59 9.41 -19.06
C LYS A 453 17.04 8.01 -18.78
N THR A 454 16.17 7.88 -17.77
CA THR A 454 15.55 6.61 -17.40
C THR A 454 14.67 6.07 -18.52
N GLN A 455 13.84 6.91 -19.13
CA GLN A 455 12.95 6.51 -20.23
C GLN A 455 13.74 6.12 -21.50
N THR A 456 14.77 6.89 -21.85
CA THR A 456 15.68 6.56 -22.97
C THR A 456 16.42 5.25 -22.72
N GLN A 457 16.95 5.03 -21.52
CA GLN A 457 17.63 3.77 -21.17
C GLN A 457 16.68 2.57 -21.23
N ALA A 458 15.44 2.73 -20.78
CA ALA A 458 14.42 1.70 -20.88
C ALA A 458 14.05 1.39 -22.33
N GLN A 459 13.95 2.41 -23.20
CA GLN A 459 13.73 2.22 -24.64
C GLN A 459 14.88 1.43 -25.29
N MET A 460 16.14 1.73 -24.96
CA MET A 460 17.28 0.97 -25.50
C MET A 460 17.20 -0.52 -25.15
N LEU A 461 16.87 -0.83 -23.89
CA LEU A 461 16.67 -2.21 -23.44
C LEU A 461 15.44 -2.86 -24.10
N ALA A 462 14.37 -2.10 -24.35
CA ALA A 462 13.18 -2.57 -25.05
C ALA A 462 13.48 -2.93 -26.51
N THR A 463 14.30 -2.14 -27.21
CA THR A 463 14.76 -2.48 -28.56
C THR A 463 15.50 -3.82 -28.56
N GLN A 464 16.45 -4.01 -27.65
CA GLN A 464 17.20 -5.27 -27.51
C GLN A 464 16.30 -6.46 -27.15
N PHE A 465 15.27 -6.22 -26.33
CA PHE A 465 14.26 -7.23 -26.02
C PHE A 465 13.43 -7.60 -27.25
N ASN A 466 12.94 -6.62 -28.01
CA ASN A 466 12.16 -6.85 -29.23
C ASN A 466 12.98 -7.63 -30.28
N ASP A 467 14.27 -7.32 -30.42
CA ASP A 467 15.19 -8.07 -31.28
C ASP A 467 15.35 -9.52 -30.79
N ALA A 468 15.51 -9.71 -29.47
CA ALA A 468 15.62 -11.04 -28.87
C ALA A 468 14.35 -11.87 -29.09
N VAL A 469 13.16 -11.28 -28.91
CA VAL A 469 11.86 -11.93 -29.15
C VAL A 469 11.69 -12.29 -30.63
N SER A 470 12.09 -11.40 -31.53
CA SER A 470 12.02 -11.62 -32.99
C SER A 470 12.97 -12.74 -33.45
N SER A 471 14.06 -12.98 -32.71
CA SER A 471 15.02 -14.06 -32.98
C SER A 471 14.59 -15.44 -32.46
N LEU A 472 13.45 -15.56 -31.78
CA LEU A 472 12.95 -16.85 -31.30
C LEU A 472 12.27 -17.63 -32.45
N PRO A 473 12.44 -18.95 -32.52
CA PRO A 473 11.79 -19.77 -33.54
C PRO A 473 10.26 -19.79 -33.30
N GLY A 474 9.48 -19.41 -34.32
CA GLY A 474 8.01 -19.47 -34.28
C GLY A 474 7.29 -18.23 -33.72
N THR A 475 8.00 -17.15 -33.36
CA THR A 475 7.42 -15.92 -32.77
C THR A 475 7.16 -14.78 -33.75
N ALA A 476 7.58 -14.90 -35.00
CA ALA A 476 7.76 -13.78 -35.94
C ALA A 476 6.50 -12.91 -36.24
N TRP A 477 5.30 -13.31 -35.81
CA TRP A 477 4.06 -12.57 -36.04
C TRP A 477 3.12 -12.46 -34.82
N SER A 478 3.40 -13.13 -33.70
CA SER A 478 2.44 -13.26 -32.57
C SER A 478 2.88 -12.58 -31.27
N ALA A 479 4.17 -12.30 -31.07
CA ALA A 479 4.65 -11.72 -29.83
C ALA A 479 4.59 -10.19 -29.88
N ALA A 480 3.86 -9.60 -28.93
CA ALA A 480 3.78 -8.15 -28.80
C ALA A 480 5.14 -7.53 -28.46
N GLN A 481 5.38 -6.34 -29.01
CA GLN A 481 6.60 -5.56 -28.78
C GLN A 481 6.41 -4.56 -27.65
N ILE A 482 7.52 -4.08 -27.10
CA ILE A 482 7.53 -2.99 -26.12
C ILE A 482 8.15 -1.75 -26.74
N GLN A 483 7.48 -0.61 -26.57
CA GLN A 483 7.98 0.69 -26.95
C GLN A 483 7.71 1.69 -25.84
N PHE A 484 8.75 2.31 -25.31
CA PHE A 484 8.61 3.46 -24.42
C PHE A 484 8.35 4.72 -25.24
N LEU A 485 7.48 5.59 -24.73
CA LEU A 485 7.16 6.84 -25.38
C LEU A 485 8.40 7.73 -25.51
N GLU A 486 8.51 8.43 -26.63
CA GLU A 486 9.46 9.52 -26.74
C GLU A 486 9.04 10.66 -25.82
N CYS A 487 10.01 11.24 -25.11
CA CYS A 487 9.81 12.38 -24.24
C CYS A 487 10.73 13.53 -24.64
N SER A 488 10.25 14.76 -24.50
CA SER A 488 11.00 15.96 -24.86
C SER A 488 10.65 17.10 -23.90
N VAL A 489 11.62 17.95 -23.58
CA VAL A 489 11.39 19.11 -22.71
C VAL A 489 11.16 20.36 -23.56
N TYR A 490 9.97 20.93 -23.46
CA TYR A 490 9.59 22.18 -24.12
C TYR A 490 9.94 23.34 -23.19
N MET A 491 10.91 24.15 -23.60
CA MET A 491 11.29 25.36 -22.89
C MET A 491 10.35 26.49 -23.31
N VAL A 492 9.41 26.84 -22.44
CA VAL A 492 8.41 27.90 -22.67
C VAL A 492 8.61 29.06 -21.71
N HIS A 493 7.99 30.20 -22.02
CA HIS A 493 8.00 31.38 -21.15
C HIS A 493 6.60 31.64 -20.62
N ASP A 494 6.41 31.37 -19.34
CA ASP A 494 5.23 31.69 -18.57
C ASP A 494 5.22 33.16 -18.13
N GLN A 495 4.02 33.74 -18.00
CA GLN A 495 3.88 35.15 -17.62
C GLN A 495 4.21 35.37 -16.14
N ASN A 496 3.95 34.38 -15.28
CA ASN A 496 4.13 34.49 -13.84
C ASN A 496 5.42 33.83 -13.36
N LEU A 497 5.79 32.69 -13.96
CA LEU A 497 6.93 31.88 -13.53
C LEU A 497 8.22 32.15 -14.34
N GLY A 498 8.15 32.96 -15.40
CA GLY A 498 9.28 33.17 -16.29
C GLY A 498 9.56 31.95 -17.17
N ARG A 499 10.83 31.59 -17.36
CA ARG A 499 11.19 30.46 -18.22
C ARG A 499 11.00 29.13 -17.49
N ILE A 500 10.20 28.23 -18.06
CA ILE A 500 9.90 26.91 -17.48
C ILE A 500 10.16 25.78 -18.49
N GLY A 501 10.50 24.59 -17.97
CA GLY A 501 10.67 23.37 -18.77
C GLY A 501 9.50 22.42 -18.58
N LEU A 502 8.76 22.14 -19.66
CA LEU A 502 7.63 21.20 -19.66
C LEU A 502 8.05 19.88 -20.27
N LEU A 503 7.99 18.77 -19.52
CA LEU A 503 8.24 17.44 -20.08
C LEU A 503 7.01 16.98 -20.85
N VAL A 504 7.13 16.78 -22.15
CA VAL A 504 6.04 16.46 -23.06
C VAL A 504 6.22 15.07 -23.66
N GLU A 505 5.14 14.30 -23.69
CA GLU A 505 5.05 12.98 -24.33
C GLU A 505 3.66 12.79 -25.00
N LYS A 506 3.51 11.72 -25.78
CA LYS A 506 2.23 11.33 -26.38
C LYS A 506 1.18 11.07 -25.30
N MET A 507 -0.04 11.58 -25.49
CA MET A 507 -1.17 11.23 -24.62
C MET A 507 -1.64 9.81 -24.95
N LEU A 508 -1.48 8.89 -24.00
CA LEU A 508 -2.12 7.58 -24.06
C LEU A 508 -3.60 7.72 -23.70
N ASP A 509 -4.41 6.83 -24.25
CA ASP A 509 -5.83 6.74 -23.94
C ASP A 509 -6.02 6.39 -22.45
N PRO A 510 -6.62 7.29 -21.64
CA PRO A 510 -6.82 7.05 -20.22
C PRO A 510 -7.65 5.79 -19.91
N GLN A 511 -8.57 5.41 -20.81
CA GLN A 511 -9.42 4.22 -20.62
C GLN A 511 -8.65 2.91 -20.84
N ARG A 512 -7.56 2.95 -21.60
CA ARG A 512 -6.71 1.79 -21.91
C ARG A 512 -5.42 1.75 -21.09
N TYR A 513 -5.21 2.76 -20.25
CA TYR A 513 -4.02 2.88 -19.43
C TYR A 513 -4.02 1.83 -18.31
N LYS A 514 -3.02 0.96 -18.29
CA LYS A 514 -2.85 -0.11 -17.31
C LYS A 514 -1.45 -0.07 -16.70
N LYS A 515 -1.36 -0.50 -15.44
CA LYS A 515 -0.10 -0.76 -14.73
C LYS A 515 0.07 -2.27 -14.56
N TRP A 516 1.11 -2.86 -15.14
CA TRP A 516 1.37 -4.30 -15.10
C TRP A 516 2.23 -4.66 -13.88
N LYS A 517 1.61 -5.26 -12.87
CA LYS A 517 2.28 -5.77 -11.66
C LYS A 517 2.64 -7.25 -11.76
N SER A 518 3.53 -7.71 -10.89
CA SER A 518 3.87 -9.14 -10.72
C SER A 518 2.64 -9.88 -10.16
N LYS A 519 2.36 -11.11 -10.65
CA LYS A 519 1.08 -11.82 -10.48
C LYS A 519 0.62 -12.10 -9.04
N ASN A 520 1.41 -11.78 -8.00
CA ASN A 520 1.08 -12.04 -6.59
C ASN A 520 1.05 -10.80 -5.66
N GLY A 521 0.93 -9.59 -6.20
CA GLY A 521 0.82 -8.36 -5.40
C GLY A 521 -0.57 -7.72 -5.46
N SER A 522 -1.41 -7.99 -4.46
CA SER A 522 -2.76 -7.41 -4.18
C SER A 522 -3.91 -7.80 -5.12
N VAL A 523 -4.99 -8.28 -4.49
CA VAL A 523 -6.29 -8.73 -5.02
C VAL A 523 -6.76 -7.89 -6.23
N GLU A 524 -6.83 -8.50 -7.41
CA GLU A 524 -7.58 -7.95 -8.54
C GLU A 524 -9.06 -7.88 -8.14
N SER A 525 -9.63 -6.68 -8.23
CA SER A 525 -11.08 -6.53 -8.28
C SER A 525 -11.54 -7.20 -9.57
N GLN A 526 -12.30 -8.27 -9.41
CA GLN A 526 -12.98 -8.96 -10.49
C GLN A 526 -14.08 -8.04 -11.04
N ALA A 527 -13.71 -7.16 -11.97
CA ALA A 527 -14.59 -6.47 -12.89
C ALA A 527 -13.78 -6.15 -14.15
N ASP A 528 -14.37 -6.38 -15.32
CA ASP A 528 -13.85 -6.01 -16.66
C ASP A 528 -13.01 -7.06 -17.42
N LEU A 529 -13.38 -8.34 -17.31
CA LEU A 529 -13.14 -9.32 -18.37
C LEU A 529 -14.47 -9.97 -18.81
N GLU A 530 -15.27 -9.23 -19.56
CA GLU A 530 -16.31 -9.80 -20.43
C GLU A 530 -15.84 -9.65 -21.89
N PRO A 531 -15.42 -10.73 -22.58
CA PRO A 531 -15.23 -10.67 -24.03
C PRO A 531 -16.59 -10.57 -24.72
N ALA A 532 -16.74 -9.56 -25.57
CA ALA A 532 -17.93 -9.29 -26.37
C ALA A 532 -18.47 -10.56 -27.04
N ALA A 533 -19.65 -10.99 -26.61
CA ALA A 533 -20.44 -12.02 -27.28
C ALA A 533 -21.14 -11.45 -28.52
N MET A 534 -21.03 -12.16 -29.65
CA MET A 534 -21.98 -12.09 -30.77
C MET A 534 -22.48 -13.50 -31.11
N PRO A 535 -23.69 -13.64 -31.72
CA PRO A 535 -24.68 -14.60 -31.26
C PRO A 535 -24.74 -15.94 -32.01
N ARG A 536 -25.11 -16.97 -31.22
CA ARG A 536 -25.89 -18.21 -31.47
C ARG A 536 -25.79 -18.91 -32.84
N ASN A 537 -25.46 -20.21 -32.78
CA ASN A 537 -26.42 -21.23 -33.21
C ASN A 537 -26.27 -22.60 -32.50
N THR A 538 -27.38 -23.02 -31.88
CA THR A 538 -27.93 -24.37 -31.65
C THR A 538 -27.02 -25.63 -31.75
N ASN A 539 -27.01 -26.48 -30.70
CA ASN A 539 -27.91 -27.64 -30.49
C ASN A 539 -27.24 -28.89 -29.86
N PHE A 540 -27.97 -29.54 -28.93
CA PHE A 540 -27.82 -30.91 -28.35
C PHE A 540 -26.54 -31.21 -27.52
N GLY A 541 -26.53 -31.90 -26.38
CA GLY A 541 -27.50 -32.68 -25.61
C GLY A 541 -26.71 -33.63 -24.67
N SER A 542 -27.35 -34.07 -23.58
CA SER A 542 -27.01 -35.23 -22.70
C SER A 542 -25.80 -35.21 -21.73
N ALA A 543 -26.15 -35.03 -20.45
CA ALA A 543 -26.08 -36.00 -19.33
C ALA A 543 -24.78 -36.76 -18.94
N SER A 544 -24.53 -36.71 -17.62
CA SER A 544 -24.21 -37.81 -16.69
C SER A 544 -22.82 -37.92 -16.03
N SER A 545 -22.90 -37.86 -14.69
CA SER A 545 -22.34 -38.78 -13.68
C SER A 545 -20.92 -38.58 -13.11
N ASN A 546 -20.93 -38.25 -11.81
CA ASN A 546 -20.16 -38.78 -10.67
C ASN A 546 -19.00 -39.74 -10.97
N ASN A 547 -17.86 -39.50 -10.32
CA ASN A 547 -17.36 -40.46 -9.32
C ASN A 547 -16.27 -39.87 -8.40
N ASP A 548 -16.48 -40.11 -7.11
CA ASP A 548 -15.49 -40.02 -6.05
C ASP A 548 -14.36 -41.03 -6.26
N ASN A 549 -13.13 -40.69 -5.84
CA ASN A 549 -12.36 -41.64 -5.05
C ASN A 549 -11.22 -40.97 -4.27
N SER A 550 -11.31 -41.17 -2.96
CA SER A 550 -10.25 -41.07 -1.95
C SER A 550 -9.07 -41.99 -2.25
N ASN A 551 -7.83 -41.54 -1.96
CA ASN A 551 -6.90 -42.43 -1.26
C ASN A 551 -5.82 -41.67 -0.48
N SER A 552 -5.76 -41.99 0.80
CA SER A 552 -4.74 -41.69 1.79
C SER A 552 -3.46 -42.50 1.56
N ASN A 553 -2.29 -41.92 1.83
CA ASN A 553 -1.27 -42.64 2.61
C ASN A 553 -0.19 -41.74 3.22
N SER A 554 0.13 -42.09 4.45
CA SER A 554 1.10 -41.55 5.41
C SER A 554 2.52 -42.09 5.21
N ASN A 555 3.52 -41.31 5.64
CA ASN A 555 4.70 -41.70 6.46
C ASN A 555 5.70 -40.51 6.46
N SER A 556 5.95 -39.83 7.58
CA SER A 556 6.72 -40.21 8.78
C SER A 556 8.25 -40.04 8.60
N SER A 557 8.76 -39.00 9.26
CA SER A 557 9.96 -38.93 10.14
C SER A 557 11.32 -39.36 9.61
N ASN A 558 12.33 -38.46 9.69
CA ASN A 558 13.34 -38.54 10.76
C ASN A 558 14.26 -37.30 10.86
N SER A 559 14.60 -36.95 12.09
CA SER A 559 15.58 -35.94 12.54
C SER A 559 17.03 -36.42 12.40
N ASN A 560 17.99 -35.48 12.29
CA ASN A 560 19.01 -35.23 13.34
C ASN A 560 20.13 -34.27 12.89
N ASN A 561 20.39 -33.25 13.74
CA ASN A 561 21.69 -32.82 14.34
C ASN A 561 22.93 -32.69 13.41
N ASN A 562 23.81 -31.68 13.48
CA ASN A 562 24.39 -30.99 14.64
C ASN A 562 25.24 -29.75 14.23
N ASN A 563 25.52 -28.89 15.21
CA ASN A 563 26.40 -27.70 15.20
C ASN A 563 27.88 -27.98 14.82
N SER A 564 28.57 -26.97 14.28
CA SER A 564 29.72 -26.31 14.93
C SER A 564 30.33 -25.20 14.08
N SER A 565 30.59 -24.08 14.74
CA SER A 565 31.44 -22.94 14.36
C SER A 565 32.92 -23.31 14.24
N ASN A 566 33.64 -22.63 13.34
CA ASN A 566 34.96 -22.02 13.57
C ASN A 566 35.34 -21.07 12.42
N ASN A 567 35.91 -19.92 12.79
CA ASN A 567 36.51 -18.91 11.92
C ASN A 567 37.81 -19.43 11.31
N ASP A 568 38.14 -19.00 10.09
CA ASP A 568 39.49 -18.59 9.68
C ASP A 568 39.40 -17.85 8.32
N ASP A 569 40.12 -16.74 8.24
CA ASP A 569 40.20 -15.81 7.12
C ASP A 569 40.90 -16.43 5.89
N GLN A 570 40.33 -16.19 4.69
CA GLN A 570 41.11 -15.99 3.47
C GLN A 570 40.27 -15.41 2.32
N ASP A 571 40.79 -14.32 1.74
CA ASP A 571 40.26 -13.59 0.60
C ASP A 571 40.08 -14.46 -0.65
N GLY A 572 38.88 -14.44 -1.23
CA GLY A 572 38.58 -15.08 -2.50
C GLY A 572 37.16 -14.76 -2.99
N ASP A 573 37.09 -14.20 -4.21
CA ASP A 573 35.91 -13.94 -5.05
C ASP A 573 34.59 -14.62 -4.60
N GLY A 574 33.73 -13.84 -3.93
CA GLY A 574 32.47 -14.31 -3.33
C GLY A 574 31.25 -13.62 -3.92
N SER A 575 30.92 -13.89 -5.19
CA SER A 575 29.57 -13.65 -5.70
C SER A 575 28.58 -14.56 -4.96
N ALA A 576 27.88 -14.04 -3.95
CA ALA A 576 26.72 -14.71 -3.37
C ALA A 576 25.65 -14.88 -4.46
N ASP A 577 25.61 -16.10 -5.00
CA ASP A 577 24.86 -16.54 -6.15
C ASP A 577 23.36 -16.62 -5.78
N LEU A 578 22.60 -15.54 -6.05
CA LEU A 578 21.15 -15.59 -6.00
C LEU A 578 20.64 -16.43 -7.17
N ARG A 579 20.56 -17.75 -6.97
CA ARG A 579 19.96 -18.68 -7.92
C ARG A 579 18.44 -18.68 -7.75
N PRO A 580 17.66 -18.47 -8.82
CA PRO A 580 16.23 -18.77 -8.80
C PRO A 580 16.04 -20.26 -8.51
N ILE A 581 15.06 -20.59 -7.67
CA ILE A 581 14.62 -21.98 -7.46
C ILE A 581 13.89 -22.41 -8.74
N ASP A 582 14.60 -23.08 -9.63
CA ASP A 582 13.99 -23.81 -10.74
C ASP A 582 13.40 -25.12 -10.19
N ASN A 583 12.08 -25.15 -9.99
CA ASN A 583 11.37 -26.40 -9.72
C ASN A 583 11.42 -27.27 -10.99
N ASN A 584 12.38 -28.18 -11.02
CA ASN A 584 12.60 -29.12 -12.10
C ASN A 584 11.53 -30.23 -12.04
N SER A 585 10.42 -30.04 -12.76
CA SER A 585 9.43 -31.10 -12.98
C SER A 585 9.83 -31.91 -14.21
N ASN A 586 10.00 -33.22 -14.00
CA ASN A 586 10.42 -34.26 -14.94
C ASN A 586 9.96 -34.06 -16.40
N ASN A 587 10.94 -34.14 -17.30
CA ASN A 587 10.75 -34.32 -18.73
C ASN A 587 10.03 -35.65 -19.02
N ASN A 588 8.78 -35.57 -19.48
CA ASN A 588 8.26 -36.55 -20.42
C ASN A 588 8.20 -35.88 -21.79
N SER A 589 9.23 -36.13 -22.58
CA SER A 589 9.34 -35.76 -23.97
C SER A 589 8.24 -36.45 -24.78
N ASN A 590 7.17 -35.71 -25.09
CA ASN A 590 6.30 -36.04 -26.21
C ASN A 590 6.18 -34.85 -27.15
N ASN A 591 6.68 -35.12 -28.35
CA ASN A 591 6.77 -34.27 -29.52
C ASN A 591 5.38 -33.71 -29.89
N LYS A 592 5.17 -32.40 -29.71
CA LYS A 592 4.09 -31.66 -30.39
C LYS A 592 4.63 -30.32 -30.87
N ASN A 593 4.93 -30.26 -32.16
CA ASN A 593 4.89 -29.02 -32.93
C ASN A 593 3.52 -28.37 -32.72
N SER A 594 3.46 -27.42 -31.81
CA SER A 594 2.34 -26.49 -31.66
C SER A 594 2.95 -25.10 -31.73
N ASN A 595 2.45 -24.25 -32.63
CA ASN A 595 2.82 -22.84 -32.70
C ASN A 595 2.72 -22.25 -31.30
N ALA A 596 3.86 -21.93 -30.68
CA ALA A 596 3.91 -21.42 -29.31
C ALA A 596 3.26 -20.03 -29.29
N GLN A 597 1.97 -19.98 -28.98
CA GLN A 597 1.24 -18.75 -28.76
C GLN A 597 1.53 -18.30 -27.33
N PHE A 598 2.33 -17.25 -27.17
CA PHE A 598 2.62 -16.64 -25.87
C PHE A 598 1.45 -15.76 -25.44
N ASP A 599 1.14 -15.77 -24.13
CA ASP A 599 0.16 -14.84 -23.58
C ASP A 599 0.73 -13.41 -23.59
N LEU A 600 -0.06 -12.47 -24.11
CA LEU A 600 0.27 -11.04 -24.10
C LEU A 600 0.55 -10.52 -22.69
N ALA A 601 -0.12 -11.07 -21.67
CA ALA A 601 0.08 -10.69 -20.28
C ALA A 601 1.48 -11.03 -19.74
N ASP A 602 2.19 -11.96 -20.38
CA ASP A 602 3.52 -12.39 -19.95
C ASP A 602 4.66 -11.50 -20.49
N VAL A 603 4.40 -10.71 -21.54
CA VAL A 603 5.42 -9.87 -22.21
C VAL A 603 6.05 -8.84 -21.26
N PRO A 604 5.29 -8.05 -20.47
CA PRO A 604 5.89 -7.08 -19.56
C PRO A 604 6.77 -7.73 -18.48
N GLN A 605 6.34 -8.86 -17.91
CA GLN A 605 7.11 -9.58 -16.88
C GLN A 605 8.38 -10.21 -17.45
N ALA A 606 8.29 -10.79 -18.65
CA ALA A 606 9.45 -11.34 -19.36
C ALA A 606 10.47 -10.25 -19.70
N PHE A 607 10.01 -9.05 -20.09
CA PHE A 607 10.87 -7.89 -20.34
C PHE A 607 11.63 -7.47 -19.08
N SER A 608 10.95 -7.31 -17.94
CA SER A 608 11.63 -6.98 -16.68
C SER A 608 12.75 -7.96 -16.36
N HIS A 609 12.48 -9.27 -16.37
CA HIS A 609 13.51 -10.27 -16.11
C HIS A 609 14.63 -10.24 -17.19
N PHE A 610 14.27 -10.12 -18.47
CA PHE A 610 15.25 -10.00 -19.56
C PHE A 610 16.22 -8.84 -19.31
N THR A 611 15.73 -7.66 -18.91
CA THR A 611 16.61 -6.50 -18.66
C THR A 611 17.67 -6.78 -17.59
N TYR A 612 17.30 -7.53 -16.54
CA TYR A 612 18.22 -7.95 -15.49
C TYR A 612 19.29 -8.91 -16.00
N ARG A 613 18.92 -9.89 -16.82
CA ARG A 613 19.88 -10.85 -17.38
C ARG A 613 20.78 -10.20 -18.43
N HIS A 614 20.18 -9.45 -19.36
CA HIS A 614 20.87 -8.79 -20.46
C HIS A 614 21.88 -7.74 -19.96
N SER A 615 21.57 -7.03 -18.87
CA SER A 615 22.47 -6.05 -18.26
C SER A 615 23.55 -6.65 -17.36
N ASN A 616 23.77 -7.98 -17.38
CA ASN A 616 24.67 -8.68 -16.47
C ASN A 616 24.35 -8.41 -14.99
N ARG A 617 23.07 -8.51 -14.63
CA ARG A 617 22.54 -8.32 -13.27
C ARG A 617 22.71 -6.88 -12.73
N LYS A 618 22.96 -5.90 -13.59
CA LYS A 618 23.18 -4.49 -13.20
C LYS A 618 21.91 -3.65 -13.16
N MET A 619 20.96 -3.89 -14.07
CA MET A 619 19.77 -3.06 -14.23
C MET A 619 18.51 -3.93 -14.32
N LEU A 620 17.48 -3.59 -13.56
CA LEU A 620 16.15 -4.18 -13.68
C LEU A 620 15.15 -3.06 -14.01
N VAL A 621 14.52 -3.14 -15.18
CA VAL A 621 13.42 -2.24 -15.56
C VAL A 621 12.10 -2.80 -15.05
N CYS A 622 11.38 -2.04 -14.24
CA CYS A 622 10.11 -2.43 -13.65
C CYS A 622 9.13 -1.23 -13.63
N ASP A 623 8.02 -1.39 -12.91
CA ASP A 623 6.93 -0.41 -12.83
C ASP A 623 6.32 -0.08 -14.21
N LEU A 624 6.13 -1.12 -15.03
CA LEU A 624 5.68 -1.00 -16.41
C LEU A 624 4.22 -0.56 -16.46
N GLN A 625 3.97 0.58 -17.09
CA GLN A 625 2.65 1.22 -17.17
C GLN A 625 2.49 1.95 -18.50
N GLY A 626 1.27 1.98 -19.03
CA GLY A 626 0.99 2.47 -20.38
C GLY A 626 -0.24 1.82 -21.00
N ALA A 627 -0.28 1.69 -22.33
CA ALA A 627 -1.41 1.10 -23.04
C ALA A 627 -0.94 0.07 -24.08
N LEU A 628 -1.72 -0.99 -24.28
CA LEU A 628 -1.48 -1.94 -25.37
C LEU A 628 -2.17 -1.44 -26.63
N ASP A 629 -1.40 -1.14 -27.67
CA ASP A 629 -1.88 -0.81 -29.01
C ASP A 629 -1.99 -2.07 -29.86
N SER A 630 -3.19 -2.66 -29.87
CA SER A 630 -3.55 -3.83 -30.68
C SER A 630 -3.83 -3.51 -32.14
N SER A 631 -3.80 -2.24 -32.56
CA SER A 631 -4.03 -1.87 -33.97
C SER A 631 -2.79 -2.11 -34.84
N LYS A 632 -1.62 -2.18 -34.22
CA LYS A 632 -0.34 -2.52 -34.87
C LYS A 632 -0.18 -4.04 -34.95
N SER A 633 0.52 -4.50 -35.98
CA SER A 633 0.88 -5.90 -36.17
C SER A 633 2.41 -6.01 -36.27
N PRO A 634 3.11 -6.59 -35.27
CA PRO A 634 2.57 -7.13 -34.02
C PRO A 634 2.04 -6.04 -33.06
N PRO A 635 1.19 -6.39 -32.07
CA PRO A 635 0.71 -5.45 -31.06
C PRO A 635 1.87 -4.80 -30.29
N VAL A 636 1.71 -3.55 -29.86
CA VAL A 636 2.78 -2.79 -29.17
C VAL A 636 2.32 -2.29 -27.81
N PHE A 637 3.05 -2.63 -26.75
CA PHE A 637 2.91 -1.97 -25.45
C PHE A 637 3.59 -0.59 -25.52
N GLU A 638 2.79 0.47 -25.58
CA GLU A 638 3.24 1.85 -25.46
C GLU A 638 3.37 2.21 -23.97
N LEU A 639 4.60 2.19 -23.45
CA LEU A 639 4.91 2.36 -22.03
C LEU A 639 5.50 3.74 -21.72
N THR A 640 5.33 4.21 -20.48
CA THR A 640 5.91 5.48 -20.00
C THR A 640 6.28 5.39 -18.52
N ASP A 641 7.15 6.30 -18.07
CA ASP A 641 7.51 6.48 -16.66
C ASP A 641 7.99 5.19 -15.96
N PRO A 642 8.95 4.44 -16.55
CA PRO A 642 9.49 3.23 -15.94
C PRO A 642 10.35 3.54 -14.71
N VAL A 643 10.56 2.52 -13.89
CA VAL A 643 11.57 2.50 -12.84
C VAL A 643 12.73 1.60 -13.26
N ILE A 644 13.96 2.05 -13.01
CA ILE A 644 15.15 1.21 -13.17
C ILE A 644 15.82 1.04 -11.81
N HIS A 645 15.91 -0.19 -11.33
CA HIS A 645 16.73 -0.51 -10.18
C HIS A 645 18.17 -0.80 -10.62
N TYR A 646 19.14 -0.06 -10.09
CA TYR A 646 20.56 -0.20 -10.45
C TYR A 646 21.36 -0.85 -9.31
N SER A 647 21.97 -2.00 -9.60
CA SER A 647 22.91 -2.66 -8.70
C SER A 647 24.30 -2.05 -8.86
N SER A 648 24.67 -1.17 -7.93
CA SER A 648 26.01 -0.57 -7.92
C SER A 648 27.00 -1.40 -7.13
N VAL A 649 28.14 -1.73 -7.76
CA VAL A 649 29.30 -2.32 -7.09
C VAL A 649 30.13 -1.25 -6.34
N THR A 650 30.06 0.00 -6.78
CA THR A 650 30.82 1.14 -6.20
C THR A 650 30.01 1.94 -5.18
N GLY A 651 28.93 1.37 -4.62
CA GLY A 651 28.10 2.05 -3.62
C GLY A 651 27.21 3.22 -4.09
N ARG A 652 27.09 3.48 -5.41
CA ARG A 652 26.13 4.49 -5.93
C ARG A 652 24.69 4.07 -5.65
N ALA A 653 23.90 4.99 -5.13
CA ALA A 653 22.46 4.81 -4.89
C ALA A 653 21.64 5.75 -5.79
N GLN A 654 20.39 5.38 -6.08
CA GLN A 654 19.40 6.21 -6.77
C GLN A 654 19.84 6.74 -8.14
N VAL A 655 20.54 5.92 -8.93
CA VAL A 655 21.17 6.32 -10.21
C VAL A 655 20.13 6.77 -11.25
N TYR A 656 18.94 6.18 -11.21
CA TYR A 656 17.81 6.47 -12.10
C TYR A 656 16.65 7.19 -11.38
N GLY A 657 16.95 7.88 -10.28
CA GLY A 657 16.00 8.69 -9.52
C GLY A 657 15.48 8.01 -8.25
N ARG A 658 14.53 8.67 -7.57
CA ARG A 658 14.07 8.30 -6.21
C ARG A 658 13.55 6.88 -6.08
N ARG A 659 12.86 6.39 -7.11
CA ARG A 659 12.25 5.06 -7.13
C ARG A 659 13.28 3.94 -7.35
N ASP A 660 14.54 4.27 -7.65
CA ASP A 660 15.63 3.30 -7.72
C ASP A 660 16.05 2.84 -6.31
N LYS A 661 15.43 1.76 -5.84
CA LYS A 661 15.76 1.05 -4.59
C LYS A 661 17.02 0.15 -4.69
N GLY A 662 17.79 0.22 -5.78
CA GLY A 662 18.98 -0.61 -5.99
C GLY A 662 18.73 -2.11 -5.80
N ARG A 663 19.63 -2.78 -5.08
CA ARG A 663 19.56 -4.23 -4.84
C ARG A 663 18.30 -4.65 -4.09
N ALA A 664 17.78 -3.82 -3.19
CA ALA A 664 16.55 -4.12 -2.45
C ALA A 664 15.35 -4.24 -3.38
N GLY A 665 15.19 -3.29 -4.32
CA GLY A 665 14.13 -3.33 -5.33
C GLY A 665 14.25 -4.54 -6.27
N ILE A 666 15.48 -4.94 -6.61
CA ILE A 666 15.73 -6.16 -7.40
C ILE A 666 15.25 -7.40 -6.65
N ILE A 667 15.59 -7.52 -5.36
CA ILE A 667 15.16 -8.65 -4.51
C ILE A 667 13.63 -8.68 -4.40
N GLU A 668 13.00 -7.52 -4.18
CA GLU A 668 11.54 -7.37 -4.07
C GLU A 668 10.82 -7.81 -5.37
N PHE A 669 11.36 -7.49 -6.54
CA PHE A 669 10.81 -7.98 -7.80
C PHE A 669 10.90 -9.51 -7.90
N PHE A 670 12.09 -10.09 -7.65
CA PHE A 670 12.30 -11.53 -7.83
C PHE A 670 11.63 -12.40 -6.76
N SER A 671 11.27 -11.85 -5.59
CA SER A 671 10.50 -12.58 -4.58
C SER A 671 9.08 -12.92 -5.05
N THR A 672 8.55 -12.18 -6.03
CA THR A 672 7.19 -12.36 -6.57
C THR A 672 7.17 -12.81 -8.03
N HIS A 673 8.29 -12.70 -8.75
CA HIS A 673 8.36 -13.03 -10.16
C HIS A 673 8.32 -14.55 -10.41
N GLN A 674 7.47 -14.98 -11.34
CA GLN A 674 7.45 -16.35 -11.85
C GLN A 674 7.72 -16.33 -13.35
N CYS A 675 8.74 -17.10 -13.77
CA CYS A 675 9.10 -17.18 -15.18
C CYS A 675 7.96 -17.77 -16.02
N SER A 676 7.44 -17.00 -16.96
CA SER A 676 6.60 -17.51 -18.06
C SER A 676 7.44 -18.30 -19.07
N GLU A 677 6.77 -18.95 -20.03
CA GLU A 677 7.49 -19.67 -21.09
C GLU A 677 8.31 -18.72 -21.97
N LEU A 678 7.78 -17.53 -22.28
CA LEU A 678 8.51 -16.47 -22.97
C LEU A 678 9.78 -16.08 -22.18
N CYS A 679 9.63 -15.89 -20.87
CA CYS A 679 10.74 -15.57 -19.98
C CYS A 679 11.81 -16.66 -19.98
N ARG A 680 11.43 -17.95 -19.94
CA ARG A 680 12.38 -19.06 -20.01
C ARG A 680 13.12 -19.07 -21.35
N GLN A 681 12.42 -18.92 -22.48
CA GLN A 681 13.04 -18.97 -23.80
C GLN A 681 14.03 -17.82 -24.03
N LEU A 682 13.68 -16.61 -23.63
CA LEU A 682 14.57 -15.45 -23.73
C LEU A 682 15.80 -15.60 -22.85
N ASN A 683 15.64 -16.17 -21.65
CA ASN A 683 16.72 -16.24 -20.67
C ASN A 683 17.61 -17.48 -20.78
N ARG A 684 17.22 -18.51 -21.56
CA ARG A 684 18.04 -19.72 -21.82
C ARG A 684 19.44 -19.40 -22.36
N ARG A 685 19.59 -18.32 -23.14
CA ARG A 685 20.88 -17.87 -23.70
C ARG A 685 21.85 -17.32 -22.66
N PHE A 686 21.38 -17.03 -21.44
CA PHE A 686 22.18 -16.50 -20.33
C PHE A 686 22.41 -17.53 -19.22
N LEU A 687 22.03 -18.79 -19.42
CA LEU A 687 22.37 -19.88 -18.52
C LEU A 687 23.83 -20.29 -18.75
N PRO A 688 24.63 -20.49 -17.69
CA PRO A 688 25.99 -21.02 -17.86
C PRO A 688 25.92 -22.42 -18.47
N THR A 689 26.52 -22.61 -19.64
CA THR A 689 26.75 -23.95 -20.20
C THR A 689 27.66 -24.73 -19.26
N SER A 690 27.42 -26.03 -19.09
CA SER A 690 28.20 -26.96 -18.26
C SER A 690 29.66 -27.16 -18.68
N ARG A 691 30.16 -26.33 -19.60
CA ARG A 691 31.58 -26.11 -19.86
C ARG A 691 31.79 -24.61 -19.87
N GLY A 692 32.53 -24.10 -18.88
CA GLY A 692 32.66 -22.68 -18.57
C GLY A 692 33.38 -21.87 -19.66
N GLN A 693 32.67 -21.49 -20.72
CA GLN A 693 32.99 -20.33 -21.54
C GLN A 693 31.70 -19.66 -22.06
N PRO A 694 31.56 -18.32 -21.97
CA PRO A 694 30.49 -17.60 -22.65
C PRO A 694 30.76 -17.55 -24.16
N LEU A 695 29.78 -17.95 -24.98
CA LEU A 695 29.77 -17.67 -26.42
C LEU A 695 29.48 -16.19 -26.64
N TYR A 696 30.52 -15.38 -26.80
CA TYR A 696 30.40 -14.04 -27.37
C TYR A 696 30.30 -14.16 -28.89
N ILE A 697 29.15 -13.82 -29.47
CA ILE A 697 29.02 -13.56 -30.90
C ILE A 697 28.55 -12.11 -31.05
N TYR A 698 29.49 -11.21 -31.34
CA TYR A 698 29.16 -9.91 -31.95
C TYR A 698 29.03 -10.11 -33.47
N PRO A 699 28.06 -9.49 -34.15
CA PRO A 699 28.12 -9.34 -35.59
C PRO A 699 29.24 -8.35 -35.93
N SER A 700 30.21 -8.79 -36.74
CA SER A 700 31.32 -7.95 -37.19
C SER A 700 30.81 -6.78 -38.05
N LEU A 701 30.96 -5.56 -37.53
CA LEU A 701 31.01 -4.37 -38.36
C LEU A 701 32.31 -4.40 -39.16
N SER A 702 32.19 -4.51 -40.48
CA SER A 702 33.31 -4.32 -41.41
C SER A 702 33.78 -2.87 -41.34
N GLN A 703 34.92 -2.62 -40.69
CA GLN A 703 35.68 -1.38 -40.88
C GLN A 703 37.02 -1.73 -41.52
N SER A 704 37.20 -1.16 -42.71
CA SER A 704 38.43 -1.11 -43.47
C SER A 704 39.58 -0.54 -42.64
N ASN A 705 40.72 -1.22 -42.71
CA ASN A 705 42.02 -0.77 -42.26
C ASN A 705 42.26 0.72 -42.54
N ASN A 706 42.65 1.45 -41.49
CA ASN A 706 43.73 2.43 -41.61
C ASN A 706 44.48 2.51 -40.28
N ASN A 707 45.71 2.00 -40.33
CA ASN A 707 46.75 2.29 -39.35
C ASN A 707 46.96 3.80 -39.25
N ASN A 708 47.03 4.32 -38.03
CA ASN A 708 48.12 5.22 -37.64
C ASN A 708 48.18 5.38 -36.11
N ASN A 709 49.39 5.14 -35.60
CA ASN A 709 49.88 5.51 -34.27
C ASN A 709 49.44 6.92 -33.85
N PHE A 710 49.19 7.15 -32.55
CA PHE A 710 49.99 8.07 -31.72
C PHE A 710 49.55 8.04 -30.25
N ASN A 711 50.52 8.37 -29.41
CA ASN A 711 50.66 8.23 -27.95
C ASN A 711 49.63 8.96 -27.06
N ASN A 712 49.57 8.45 -25.82
CA ASN A 712 49.43 9.13 -24.52
C ASN A 712 49.34 10.67 -24.53
N ASP A 713 48.33 11.23 -23.85
CA ASP A 713 48.49 11.94 -22.55
C ASP A 713 47.17 12.63 -22.13
N PHE A 714 46.96 12.65 -20.80
CA PHE A 714 45.92 13.29 -19.96
C PHE A 714 44.65 12.52 -19.60
#